data_AF-A0A852HDP1-F1
#
_entry.id   AF-A0A852HDP1-F1
#
_cell.length_a   1.000
_cell.length_b   1.000
_cell.length_c   1.000
_cell.angle_alpha   90.00
_cell.angle_beta   90.00
_cell.angle_gamma   90.00
#
_symmetry.space_group_name_H-M   'P 1'
#
loop_
_entity.id
_entity.type
_entity.pdbx_description
1 polymer ?
#
loop_
_entity_poly.entity_id
_entity_poly.type
_entity_poly.pdbx_seq_one_letter_code
_entity_poly.pdbx_strand_id
1 'polypeptide(L)'
;FTGPSPVLDLEAESIGVTSVTLKWVVNDSAAGNYTYRIEVVNGTSVKNLTFSDTKAEIPDLIPGTLYNFTVFAVAADNETEGGGVSRDLYTIPVSVNSLGCEPVAKQPFLMLKWKCPFGNNSGFRIEISNRNTSQEELAPRCMVEGFEQTFQTAHLNFFSTYTVTIITLSNGSGSSPVGKLCHTSITDPPPPTEVPSVKAVSHSSLSVEFSDFDSLNGPLEAYAVMITTEDQSSESLKSKLNNTYKDFKKKKTTTYVTYVIKTEQAESRSSHSQNGKNIINIGKGNTMYGYENGPLIPLRSYRACVAGFTNITFMDGVIEGEDSYVSFSPCSEPVLLPQDPGVIAGVVIGCLLAIFAVVAVGGFIFWRRRRKDKRNNEVSFSPIKSKMIKVENFESYFKKQQADCNCGFAEEYEELKSAGVHQPKFAAELPENRGKNRYNNVLPYDISRVKLSNQSSGTGDYINANYMPGYNSKKAFIAAQGPLPNTIDDFWQMIWEKSIYSIVMLTKCVEQARTKCEQYWPDKQPKSYGDIIVTMISEVVLPEWTIRDFTVEKSNTPESHTVRQFHFTSWPDHGVPETTDLLINFRHLVHEYNSQNPMDSPTLVHCSAGVGRTGTFIAIDRLIQQMEMENSVDVYGVVYDLRMHRPLMVQTEDQYVFLNQCVMDIIKSQRERKTDLIYQNVTAMAIYENFPPGPAFGKANGYHA
;
A
#
# COMPACT_ATOMS: atom_id res chain seq x y z
N PHE A 1 -58.87 73.78 -17.03
CA PHE A 1 -57.61 73.75 -16.28
C PHE A 1 -56.50 74.24 -17.19
N THR A 2 -55.39 74.78 -16.68
CA THR A 2 -54.19 75.07 -17.50
C THR A 2 -53.31 73.81 -17.56
N GLY A 3 -52.61 73.60 -18.67
CA GLY A 3 -51.69 72.46 -18.84
C GLY A 3 -50.64 72.38 -17.71
N PRO A 4 -50.49 71.24 -17.03
CA PRO A 4 -49.37 71.01 -16.11
C PRO A 4 -48.01 71.22 -16.76
N SER A 5 -47.03 71.67 -15.99
CA SER A 5 -45.63 71.69 -16.45
C SER A 5 -45.10 70.25 -16.63
N PRO A 6 -44.20 69.98 -17.61
CA PRO A 6 -43.56 68.68 -17.75
C PRO A 6 -42.83 68.25 -16.47
N VAL A 7 -42.74 66.93 -16.24
CA VAL A 7 -41.91 66.40 -15.17
C VAL A 7 -40.43 66.67 -15.43
N LEU A 8 -39.61 66.70 -14.39
CA LEU A 8 -38.17 66.97 -14.44
C LEU A 8 -37.40 65.76 -13.89
N ASP A 9 -36.13 65.64 -14.27
CA ASP A 9 -35.19 64.64 -13.75
C ASP A 9 -35.75 63.19 -13.75
N LEU A 10 -36.42 62.80 -14.84
CA LEU A 10 -36.96 61.45 -14.98
C LEU A 10 -35.83 60.42 -14.95
N GLU A 11 -35.79 59.60 -13.91
CA GLU A 11 -34.78 58.58 -13.67
C GLU A 11 -35.32 57.20 -13.31
N ALA A 12 -34.52 56.19 -13.61
CA ALA A 12 -34.77 54.82 -13.17
C ALA A 12 -34.12 54.64 -11.80
N GLU A 13 -34.92 54.45 -10.76
CA GLU A 13 -34.43 54.17 -9.42
C GLU A 13 -33.97 52.71 -9.31
N SER A 14 -34.71 51.78 -9.93
CA SER A 14 -34.34 50.38 -10.02
C SER A 14 -34.85 49.77 -11.32
N ILE A 15 -34.03 48.92 -11.95
CA ILE A 15 -34.38 48.16 -13.14
C ILE A 15 -34.39 46.68 -12.75
N GLY A 16 -35.55 46.05 -12.87
CA GLY A 16 -35.75 44.63 -12.58
C GLY A 16 -35.85 43.78 -13.85
N VAL A 17 -36.17 42.50 -13.65
CA VAL A 17 -36.34 41.52 -14.71
C VAL A 17 -37.68 41.69 -15.43
N THR A 18 -38.75 41.93 -14.68
CA THR A 18 -40.13 42.14 -15.20
C THR A 18 -40.76 43.45 -14.75
N SER A 19 -40.01 44.31 -14.04
CA SER A 19 -40.48 45.62 -13.60
C SER A 19 -39.39 46.69 -13.68
N VAL A 20 -39.81 47.95 -13.80
CA VAL A 20 -38.93 49.12 -13.71
C VAL A 20 -39.58 50.14 -12.78
N THR A 21 -38.79 50.69 -11.87
CA THR A 21 -39.21 51.75 -10.96
C THR A 21 -38.67 53.08 -11.45
N LEU A 22 -39.58 53.97 -11.83
CA LEU A 22 -39.26 55.32 -12.28
C LEU A 22 -39.51 56.32 -11.16
N LYS A 23 -38.70 57.37 -11.14
CA LYS A 23 -38.81 58.50 -10.23
C LYS A 23 -38.60 59.79 -11.01
N TRP A 24 -39.36 60.81 -10.67
CA TRP A 24 -39.24 62.13 -11.29
C TRP A 24 -39.53 63.23 -10.26
N VAL A 25 -39.23 64.46 -10.65
CA VAL A 25 -39.48 65.67 -9.86
C VAL A 25 -40.52 66.51 -10.57
N VAL A 26 -41.33 67.24 -9.81
CA VAL A 26 -42.28 68.22 -10.36
C VAL A 26 -42.04 69.55 -9.67
N ASN A 27 -41.86 70.59 -10.47
CA ASN A 27 -41.68 71.95 -9.99
C ASN A 27 -42.86 72.81 -10.46
N ASP A 28 -44.03 72.56 -9.86
CA ASP A 28 -45.28 73.27 -10.16
C ASP A 28 -46.05 73.52 -8.86
N SER A 29 -46.58 74.73 -8.69
CA SER A 29 -47.37 75.12 -7.52
C SER A 29 -48.63 74.25 -7.30
N ALA A 30 -49.16 73.66 -8.37
CA ALA A 30 -50.34 72.78 -8.31
C ALA A 30 -49.99 71.27 -8.26
N ALA A 31 -48.71 70.92 -8.13
CA ALA A 31 -48.21 69.54 -8.20
C ALA A 31 -48.88 68.56 -7.22
N GLY A 32 -49.34 69.03 -6.05
CA GLY A 32 -50.00 68.19 -5.05
C GLY A 32 -51.35 67.60 -5.49
N ASN A 33 -51.93 68.10 -6.59
CA ASN A 33 -53.19 67.62 -7.15
C ASN A 33 -53.01 66.93 -8.51
N TYR A 34 -51.77 66.67 -8.93
CA TYR A 34 -51.51 66.01 -10.20
C TYR A 34 -51.58 64.50 -10.07
N THR A 35 -51.97 63.85 -11.16
CA THR A 35 -51.70 62.43 -11.38
C THR A 35 -50.73 62.30 -12.55
N TYR A 36 -50.10 61.16 -12.68
CA TYR A 36 -49.07 60.91 -13.67
C TYR A 36 -49.47 59.75 -14.55
N ARG A 37 -49.69 60.03 -15.84
CA ARG A 37 -49.88 58.99 -16.85
C ARG A 37 -48.51 58.59 -17.38
N ILE A 38 -48.21 57.30 -17.30
CA ILE A 38 -46.99 56.70 -17.85
C ILE A 38 -47.40 55.89 -19.07
N GLU A 39 -46.91 56.30 -20.22
CA GLU A 39 -47.00 55.56 -21.46
C GLU A 39 -45.76 54.69 -21.63
N VAL A 40 -45.99 53.39 -21.79
CA VAL A 40 -44.94 52.37 -21.92
C VAL A 40 -45.03 51.81 -23.34
N VAL A 41 -44.01 52.09 -24.15
CA VAL A 41 -43.97 51.69 -25.56
C VAL A 41 -42.87 50.65 -25.80
N ASN A 42 -43.22 49.56 -26.47
CA ASN A 42 -42.29 48.55 -26.98
C ASN A 42 -42.72 48.12 -28.39
N GLY A 43 -41.99 48.61 -29.39
CA GLY A 43 -42.36 48.42 -30.79
C GLY A 43 -43.72 49.03 -31.08
N THR A 44 -44.71 48.20 -31.42
CA THR A 44 -46.10 48.61 -31.67
C THR A 44 -47.00 48.48 -30.44
N SER A 45 -46.52 47.89 -29.34
CA SER A 45 -47.28 47.71 -28.11
C SER A 45 -47.21 48.99 -27.27
N VAL A 46 -48.37 49.46 -26.82
CA VAL A 46 -48.51 50.66 -25.96
C VAL A 46 -49.38 50.30 -24.76
N LYS A 47 -48.85 50.51 -23.55
CA LYS A 47 -49.55 50.33 -22.27
C LYS A 47 -49.56 51.65 -21.51
N ASN A 48 -50.73 52.09 -21.06
CA ASN A 48 -50.88 53.28 -20.23
C ASN A 48 -51.18 52.90 -18.79
N LEU A 49 -50.49 53.54 -17.84
CA LEU A 49 -50.69 53.37 -16.40
C LEU A 49 -50.79 54.75 -15.75
N THR A 50 -51.55 54.85 -14.67
CA THR A 50 -51.74 56.13 -13.95
C THR A 50 -51.39 55.97 -12.49
N PHE A 51 -50.61 56.91 -11.95
CA PHE A 51 -50.13 56.91 -10.57
C PHE A 51 -50.34 58.29 -9.92
N SER A 52 -50.46 58.34 -8.60
CA SER A 52 -50.59 59.59 -7.84
C SER A 52 -49.28 60.13 -7.30
N ASP A 53 -48.27 59.27 -7.16
CA ASP A 53 -46.97 59.63 -6.58
C ASP A 53 -45.95 59.95 -7.68
N THR A 54 -44.89 60.70 -7.33
CA THR A 54 -43.76 61.00 -8.24
C THR A 54 -42.75 59.85 -8.38
N LYS A 55 -43.18 58.64 -8.03
CA LYS A 55 -42.46 57.38 -8.11
C LYS A 55 -43.47 56.30 -8.47
N ALA A 56 -43.13 55.45 -9.43
CA ALA A 56 -44.00 54.37 -9.87
C ALA A 56 -43.21 53.12 -10.23
N GLU A 57 -43.70 51.95 -9.80
CA GLU A 57 -43.24 50.66 -10.28
C GLU A 57 -44.14 50.19 -11.42
N ILE A 58 -43.54 49.89 -12.57
CA ILE A 58 -44.22 49.39 -13.76
C ILE A 58 -43.99 47.89 -13.86
N PRO A 59 -45.00 47.04 -13.58
CA PRO A 59 -44.87 45.58 -13.68
C PRO A 59 -45.25 45.02 -15.06
N ASP A 60 -45.09 43.70 -15.19
CA ASP A 60 -45.45 42.87 -16.35
C ASP A 60 -44.68 43.20 -17.65
N LEU A 61 -43.42 43.61 -17.50
CA LEU A 61 -42.52 43.86 -18.63
C LEU A 61 -41.83 42.57 -19.08
N ILE A 62 -41.51 42.49 -20.37
CA ILE A 62 -40.80 41.35 -20.95
C ILE A 62 -39.30 41.50 -20.67
N PRO A 63 -38.63 40.52 -20.05
CA PRO A 63 -37.22 40.60 -19.73
C PRO A 63 -36.31 40.84 -20.95
N GLY A 64 -35.17 41.50 -20.71
CA GLY A 64 -34.18 41.81 -21.73
C GLY A 64 -34.65 42.71 -22.88
N THR A 65 -35.79 43.38 -22.74
CA THR A 65 -36.43 44.14 -23.81
C THR A 65 -36.33 45.65 -23.60
N LEU A 66 -36.19 46.40 -24.70
CA LEU A 66 -36.17 47.86 -24.70
C LEU A 66 -37.60 48.41 -24.59
N TYR A 67 -37.78 49.35 -23.67
CA TYR A 67 -39.02 50.11 -23.51
C TYR A 67 -38.71 51.60 -23.52
N ASN A 68 -39.56 52.36 -24.18
CA ASN A 68 -39.62 53.81 -24.05
C ASN A 68 -40.71 54.16 -23.04
N PHE A 69 -40.35 54.85 -21.96
CA PHE A 69 -41.26 55.28 -20.92
C PHE A 69 -41.47 56.79 -21.03
N THR A 70 -42.69 57.23 -21.27
CA THR A 70 -43.03 58.66 -21.32
C THR A 70 -43.98 59.02 -20.19
N VAL A 71 -43.56 59.95 -19.33
CA VAL A 71 -44.34 60.41 -18.18
C VAL A 71 -44.98 61.75 -18.48
N PHE A 72 -46.30 61.83 -18.30
CA PHE A 72 -47.10 63.02 -18.47
C PHE A 72 -47.73 63.43 -17.14
N ALA A 73 -47.64 64.71 -16.77
CA ALA A 73 -48.38 65.26 -15.64
C ALA A 73 -49.81 65.60 -16.10
N VAL A 74 -50.81 65.14 -15.35
CA VAL A 74 -52.24 65.32 -15.63
C VAL A 74 -52.85 66.13 -14.48
N ALA A 75 -53.57 67.19 -14.81
CA ALA A 75 -54.22 68.06 -13.83
C ALA A 75 -55.35 67.32 -13.08
N ALA A 76 -55.88 67.94 -12.03
CA ALA A 76 -56.91 67.36 -11.16
C ALA A 76 -58.24 67.02 -11.87
N ASP A 77 -58.46 67.53 -13.09
CA ASP A 77 -59.61 67.15 -13.94
C ASP A 77 -59.45 65.80 -14.63
N ASN A 78 -58.27 65.19 -14.54
CA ASN A 78 -57.91 63.92 -15.18
C ASN A 78 -58.05 63.96 -16.73
N GLU A 79 -58.08 65.16 -17.32
CA GLU A 79 -58.24 65.40 -18.76
C GLU A 79 -57.11 66.29 -19.32
N THR A 80 -56.66 67.29 -18.57
CA THR A 80 -55.68 68.26 -19.04
C THR A 80 -54.25 67.75 -18.81
N GLU A 81 -53.54 67.40 -19.89
CA GLU A 81 -52.20 66.81 -19.87
C GLU A 81 -51.10 67.82 -20.24
N GLY A 82 -49.95 67.74 -19.54
CA GLY A 82 -48.74 68.51 -19.83
C GLY A 82 -47.83 67.87 -20.90
N GLY A 83 -46.69 68.48 -21.17
CA GLY A 83 -45.69 67.88 -22.06
C GLY A 83 -45.07 66.61 -21.47
N GLY A 84 -44.96 65.55 -22.28
CA GLY A 84 -44.36 64.28 -21.85
C GLY A 84 -42.83 64.30 -21.86
N VAL A 85 -42.22 63.60 -20.89
CA VAL A 85 -40.77 63.37 -20.85
C VAL A 85 -40.48 61.89 -20.98
N SER A 86 -39.62 61.54 -21.93
CA SER A 86 -39.34 60.15 -22.30
C SER A 86 -37.97 59.67 -21.81
N ARG A 87 -37.88 58.37 -21.49
CA ARG A 87 -36.61 57.68 -21.18
C ARG A 87 -36.63 56.26 -21.73
N ASP A 88 -35.57 55.89 -22.43
CA ASP A 88 -35.36 54.55 -22.97
C ASP A 88 -34.60 53.68 -21.96
N LEU A 89 -35.15 52.51 -21.62
CA LEU A 89 -34.54 51.59 -20.65
C LEU A 89 -34.72 50.14 -21.11
N TYR A 90 -33.69 49.32 -20.92
CA TYR A 90 -33.78 47.87 -21.04
C TYR A 90 -34.11 47.24 -19.69
N THR A 91 -35.07 46.32 -19.66
CA THR A 91 -35.25 45.40 -18.51
C THR A 91 -34.08 44.41 -18.43
N ILE A 92 -33.75 43.94 -17.24
CA ILE A 92 -32.71 42.91 -17.05
C ILE A 92 -33.17 41.58 -17.68
N PRO A 93 -32.32 40.86 -18.43
CA PRO A 93 -32.68 39.55 -18.98
C PRO A 93 -32.78 38.49 -17.88
N VAL A 94 -33.58 37.45 -18.11
CA VAL A 94 -33.72 36.33 -17.17
C VAL A 94 -32.45 35.45 -17.19
N SER A 95 -31.97 35.09 -16.01
CA SER A 95 -30.90 34.10 -15.85
C SER A 95 -31.36 32.72 -16.33
N VAL A 96 -30.45 31.91 -16.86
CA VAL A 96 -30.79 30.51 -17.20
C VAL A 96 -31.22 29.75 -15.94
N ASN A 97 -32.22 28.87 -16.05
CA ASN A 97 -32.71 28.12 -14.87
C ASN A 97 -31.68 27.12 -14.32
N SER A 98 -30.89 26.52 -15.22
CA SER A 98 -29.86 25.54 -14.85
C SER A 98 -28.79 25.45 -15.92
N LEU A 99 -27.53 25.32 -15.50
CA LEU A 99 -26.40 25.02 -16.36
C LEU A 99 -26.00 23.53 -16.22
N GLY A 100 -25.94 22.83 -17.33
CA GLY A 100 -25.34 21.51 -17.49
C GLY A 100 -23.94 21.65 -18.08
N CYS A 101 -23.03 20.77 -17.66
CA CYS A 101 -21.70 20.66 -18.25
C CYS A 101 -21.28 19.20 -18.20
N GLU A 102 -20.89 18.67 -19.35
CA GLU A 102 -20.48 17.29 -19.53
C GLU A 102 -19.07 17.25 -20.15
N PRO A 103 -18.12 16.50 -19.57
CA PRO A 103 -16.85 16.25 -20.23
C PRO A 103 -17.05 15.37 -21.46
N VAL A 104 -16.25 15.61 -22.49
CA VAL A 104 -16.20 14.74 -23.68
C VAL A 104 -14.97 13.86 -23.61
N ALA A 105 -15.17 12.54 -23.73
CA ALA A 105 -14.11 11.55 -23.59
C ALA A 105 -12.90 11.85 -24.50
N LYS A 106 -11.70 11.86 -23.91
CA LYS A 106 -10.40 12.18 -24.55
C LYS A 106 -10.30 13.58 -25.18
N GLN A 107 -11.27 14.47 -24.96
CA GLN A 107 -11.25 15.81 -25.52
C GLN A 107 -10.97 16.88 -24.46
N PRO A 108 -10.18 17.91 -24.78
CA PRO A 108 -9.78 18.96 -23.85
C PRO A 108 -10.84 20.07 -23.79
N PHE A 109 -12.13 19.75 -23.77
CA PHE A 109 -13.19 20.75 -23.69
C PHE A 109 -14.43 20.21 -22.99
N LEU A 110 -15.31 21.12 -22.56
CA LEU A 110 -16.60 20.80 -21.98
C LEU A 110 -17.72 21.04 -22.99
N MET A 111 -18.74 20.20 -22.95
CA MET A 111 -20.02 20.45 -23.60
C MET A 111 -20.98 21.04 -22.58
N LEU A 112 -21.24 22.34 -22.71
CA LEU A 112 -22.19 23.07 -21.88
C LEU A 112 -23.60 22.93 -22.46
N LYS A 113 -24.60 22.80 -21.59
CA LYS A 113 -26.01 22.65 -21.96
C LYS A 113 -26.89 23.52 -21.08
N TRP A 114 -27.81 24.29 -21.65
CA TRP A 114 -28.80 25.05 -20.87
C TRP A 114 -30.08 25.25 -21.67
N LYS A 115 -31.18 25.50 -20.96
CA LYS A 115 -32.44 25.88 -21.59
C LYS A 115 -32.50 27.39 -21.81
N CYS A 116 -33.04 27.76 -22.95
CA CYS A 116 -33.23 29.14 -23.37
C CYS A 116 -34.17 29.86 -22.38
N PRO A 117 -33.73 30.97 -21.75
CA PRO A 117 -34.55 31.69 -20.77
C PRO A 117 -35.70 32.45 -21.45
N PHE A 118 -36.75 32.75 -20.69
CA PHE A 118 -37.86 33.57 -21.14
C PHE A 118 -37.43 35.03 -21.38
N GLY A 119 -38.05 35.68 -22.37
CA GLY A 119 -37.76 37.06 -22.76
C GLY A 119 -36.72 37.16 -23.86
N ASN A 120 -36.22 38.37 -24.08
CA ASN A 120 -35.27 38.66 -25.15
C ASN A 120 -33.82 38.56 -24.64
N ASN A 121 -32.90 38.09 -25.49
CA ASN A 121 -31.47 38.01 -25.18
C ASN A 121 -30.63 38.29 -26.43
N SER A 122 -29.47 38.89 -26.25
CA SER A 122 -28.48 39.15 -27.30
C SER A 122 -27.40 38.06 -27.37
N GLY A 123 -27.39 37.12 -26.42
CA GLY A 123 -26.38 36.06 -26.29
C GLY A 123 -26.10 35.72 -24.84
N PHE A 124 -25.02 35.00 -24.62
CA PHE A 124 -24.57 34.63 -23.28
C PHE A 124 -23.08 34.88 -23.14
N ARG A 125 -22.67 35.41 -21.98
CA ARG A 125 -21.27 35.45 -21.56
C ARG A 125 -21.00 34.25 -20.68
N ILE A 126 -19.95 33.49 -21.01
CA ILE A 126 -19.53 32.30 -20.30
C ILE A 126 -18.14 32.58 -19.73
N GLU A 127 -18.05 32.61 -18.42
CA GLU A 127 -16.80 32.81 -17.68
C GLU A 127 -16.35 31.45 -17.13
N ILE A 128 -15.18 30.99 -17.54
CA ILE A 128 -14.61 29.69 -17.13
C ILE A 128 -13.34 29.98 -16.37
N SER A 129 -13.31 29.60 -15.09
CA SER A 129 -12.17 29.90 -14.24
C SER A 129 -11.76 28.71 -13.36
N ASN A 130 -10.47 28.61 -13.14
CA ASN A 130 -9.82 27.76 -12.14
C ASN A 130 -8.82 28.65 -11.38
N ARG A 131 -8.19 28.15 -10.31
CA ARG A 131 -7.22 28.88 -9.46
C ARG A 131 -6.13 29.61 -10.24
N ASN A 132 -5.74 29.09 -11.41
CA ASN A 132 -4.60 29.58 -12.18
C ASN A 132 -4.98 30.27 -13.49
N THR A 133 -6.18 30.04 -14.02
CA THR A 133 -6.59 30.50 -15.35
C THR A 133 -8.04 30.97 -15.35
N SER A 134 -8.31 32.03 -16.11
CA SER A 134 -9.65 32.54 -16.38
C SER A 134 -9.78 32.84 -17.86
N GLN A 135 -10.85 32.36 -18.48
CA GLN A 135 -11.20 32.66 -19.86
C GLN A 135 -12.67 33.07 -19.95
N GLU A 136 -12.96 33.89 -20.94
CA GLU A 136 -14.31 34.36 -21.23
C GLU A 136 -14.65 34.00 -22.67
N GLU A 137 -15.85 33.48 -22.87
CA GLU A 137 -16.37 33.06 -24.17
C GLU A 137 -17.79 33.62 -24.38
N LEU A 138 -18.14 33.91 -25.64
CA LEU A 138 -19.46 34.40 -26.01
C LEU A 138 -20.23 33.32 -26.78
N ALA A 139 -21.40 32.96 -26.27
CA ALA A 139 -22.32 32.07 -26.95
C ALA A 139 -23.43 32.87 -27.66
N PRO A 140 -23.93 32.38 -28.81
CA PRO A 140 -24.94 33.09 -29.59
C PRO A 140 -26.27 33.18 -28.84
N ARG A 141 -27.11 34.15 -29.26
CA ARG A 141 -28.49 34.28 -28.76
C ARG A 141 -29.30 33.02 -29.05
N CYS A 142 -30.26 32.74 -28.19
CA CYS A 142 -31.27 31.73 -28.46
C CYS A 142 -32.53 32.32 -29.10
N MET A 143 -33.24 31.50 -29.89
CA MET A 143 -34.41 31.94 -30.67
C MET A 143 -35.75 31.41 -30.13
N VAL A 144 -35.74 30.34 -29.33
CA VAL A 144 -36.96 29.67 -28.85
C VAL A 144 -36.84 29.40 -27.37
N GLU A 145 -37.78 29.89 -26.57
CA GLU A 145 -37.85 29.65 -25.13
C GLU A 145 -37.87 28.14 -24.82
N GLY A 146 -37.15 27.73 -23.77
CA GLY A 146 -37.15 26.35 -23.30
C GLY A 146 -36.38 25.35 -24.16
N PHE A 147 -35.95 25.74 -25.38
CA PHE A 147 -35.08 24.94 -26.23
C PHE A 147 -33.73 24.71 -25.54
N GLU A 148 -33.15 23.52 -25.72
CA GLU A 148 -31.84 23.20 -25.14
C GLU A 148 -30.72 23.65 -26.07
N GLN A 149 -29.89 24.59 -25.60
CA GLN A 149 -28.71 25.07 -26.29
C GLN A 149 -27.49 24.29 -25.82
N THR A 150 -26.63 23.93 -26.77
CA THR A 150 -25.32 23.33 -26.49
C THR A 150 -24.19 24.24 -26.93
N PHE A 151 -23.09 24.26 -26.18
CA PHE A 151 -21.90 25.03 -26.51
C PHE A 151 -20.63 24.26 -26.17
N GLN A 152 -19.68 24.23 -27.11
CA GLN A 152 -18.37 23.63 -26.92
C GLN A 152 -17.40 24.70 -26.47
N THR A 153 -16.75 24.51 -25.33
CA THR A 153 -15.74 25.47 -24.83
C THR A 153 -14.46 25.44 -25.66
N ALA A 154 -13.63 26.47 -25.50
CA ALA A 154 -12.23 26.42 -25.91
C ALA A 154 -11.45 25.32 -25.16
N HIS A 155 -10.18 25.14 -25.55
CA HIS A 155 -9.29 24.13 -24.97
C HIS A 155 -9.06 24.40 -23.48
N LEU A 156 -9.29 23.38 -22.66
CA LEU A 156 -9.10 23.34 -21.22
C LEU A 156 -8.14 22.22 -20.86
N ASN A 157 -7.49 22.33 -19.69
CA ASN A 157 -6.63 21.27 -19.20
C ASN A 157 -7.46 20.03 -18.84
N PHE A 158 -6.90 18.85 -19.11
CA PHE A 158 -7.48 17.58 -18.67
C PHE A 158 -7.47 17.47 -17.13
N PHE A 159 -8.29 16.55 -16.61
CA PHE A 159 -8.39 16.24 -15.18
C PHE A 159 -8.43 17.46 -14.25
N SER A 160 -9.15 18.49 -14.68
CA SER A 160 -9.18 19.80 -14.01
C SER A 160 -10.61 20.18 -13.66
N THR A 161 -10.75 20.90 -12.55
CA THR A 161 -12.04 21.42 -12.09
C THR A 161 -12.13 22.90 -12.40
N TYR A 162 -13.18 23.30 -13.11
CA TYR A 162 -13.46 24.68 -13.47
C TYR A 162 -14.80 25.12 -12.87
N THR A 163 -14.85 26.37 -12.43
CA THR A 163 -16.11 27.06 -12.18
C THR A 163 -16.55 27.71 -13.48
N VAL A 164 -17.66 27.20 -14.04
CA VAL A 164 -18.27 27.74 -15.26
C VAL A 164 -19.48 28.57 -14.85
N THR A 165 -19.46 29.84 -15.22
CA THR A 165 -20.53 30.79 -14.95
C THR A 165 -21.12 31.26 -16.26
N ILE A 166 -22.45 31.24 -16.37
CA ILE A 166 -23.17 31.76 -17.53
C ILE A 166 -24.03 32.96 -17.12
N ILE A 167 -23.98 34.00 -17.94
CA ILE A 167 -24.72 35.25 -17.78
C ILE A 167 -25.51 35.50 -19.06
N THR A 168 -26.84 35.58 -18.97
CA THR A 168 -27.69 35.99 -20.09
C THR A 168 -27.44 37.48 -20.35
N LEU A 169 -27.17 37.83 -21.60
CA LEU A 169 -26.95 39.21 -22.02
C LEU A 169 -28.20 39.78 -22.68
N SER A 170 -28.46 41.05 -22.40
CA SER A 170 -29.30 41.92 -23.23
C SER A 170 -28.49 43.14 -23.61
N ASN A 171 -28.98 43.94 -24.53
CA ASN A 171 -28.24 45.10 -25.00
C ASN A 171 -28.13 46.14 -23.86
N GLY A 172 -26.95 46.22 -23.22
CA GLY A 172 -26.66 47.14 -22.12
C GLY A 172 -26.80 46.58 -20.69
N SER A 173 -27.20 45.32 -20.49
CA SER A 173 -27.28 44.70 -19.14
C SER A 173 -27.06 43.18 -19.15
N GLY A 174 -26.71 42.62 -17.99
CA GLY A 174 -26.56 41.18 -17.79
C GLY A 174 -27.46 40.68 -16.65
N SER A 175 -27.92 39.44 -16.75
CA SER A 175 -28.66 38.77 -15.68
C SER A 175 -27.76 38.46 -14.48
N SER A 176 -28.34 38.00 -13.37
CA SER A 176 -27.53 37.40 -12.29
C SER A 176 -26.78 36.14 -12.80
N PRO A 177 -25.51 35.94 -12.41
CA PRO A 177 -24.70 34.82 -12.86
C PRO A 177 -25.22 33.48 -12.33
N VAL A 178 -25.18 32.45 -13.18
CA VAL A 178 -25.49 31.07 -12.80
C VAL A 178 -24.24 30.22 -12.97
N GLY A 179 -23.70 29.74 -11.85
CA GLY A 179 -22.45 29.00 -11.79
C GLY A 179 -22.64 27.50 -11.60
N LYS A 180 -21.72 26.70 -12.13
CA LYS A 180 -21.59 25.27 -11.84
C LYS A 180 -20.11 24.86 -11.83
N LEU A 181 -19.77 23.94 -10.93
CA LEU A 181 -18.47 23.26 -10.95
C LEU A 181 -18.52 22.12 -11.98
N CYS A 182 -17.52 22.10 -12.86
CA CYS A 182 -17.42 21.19 -13.98
C CYS A 182 -16.03 20.54 -14.02
N HIS A 183 -16.00 19.24 -14.29
CA HIS A 183 -14.76 18.46 -14.40
C HIS A 183 -14.50 18.13 -15.87
N THR A 184 -13.28 18.38 -16.34
CA THR A 184 -12.85 17.97 -17.68
C THR A 184 -12.54 16.47 -17.73
N SER A 185 -12.52 15.90 -18.95
CA SER A 185 -12.17 14.50 -19.15
C SER A 185 -10.74 14.20 -18.72
N ILE A 186 -10.41 12.91 -18.61
CA ILE A 186 -9.03 12.41 -18.61
C ILE A 186 -8.61 12.02 -20.03
N THR A 187 -7.30 11.87 -20.25
CA THR A 187 -6.71 11.33 -21.49
C THR A 187 -5.42 10.58 -21.17
N ASP A 188 -4.70 10.13 -22.19
CA ASP A 188 -3.40 9.46 -22.07
C ASP A 188 -2.45 10.27 -21.15
N PRO A 189 -1.75 9.65 -20.19
CA PRO A 189 -0.83 10.37 -19.32
C PRO A 189 0.32 10.98 -20.12
N PRO A 190 0.92 12.10 -19.71
CA PRO A 190 2.13 12.59 -20.35
C PRO A 190 3.24 11.54 -20.31
N PRO A 191 3.89 11.23 -21.45
CA PRO A 191 4.96 10.23 -21.48
C PRO A 191 6.20 10.75 -20.72
N PRO A 192 6.86 9.90 -19.91
CA PRO A 192 8.09 10.28 -19.24
C PRO A 192 9.22 10.43 -20.27
N THR A 193 10.12 11.38 -20.02
CA THR A 193 11.33 11.56 -20.83
C THR A 193 12.47 10.65 -20.39
N GLU A 194 12.41 10.14 -19.15
CA GLU A 194 13.42 9.25 -18.59
C GLU A 194 13.29 7.83 -19.15
N VAL A 195 14.44 7.24 -19.52
CA VAL A 195 14.51 5.88 -20.05
C VAL A 195 14.57 4.87 -18.88
N PRO A 196 13.82 3.75 -18.92
CA PRO A 196 13.92 2.69 -17.92
C PRO A 196 15.35 2.12 -17.81
N SER A 197 15.84 1.92 -16.60
CA SER A 197 17.12 1.26 -16.33
C SER A 197 16.91 -0.24 -16.26
N VAL A 198 17.66 -1.00 -17.07
CA VAL A 198 17.54 -2.46 -17.13
C VAL A 198 18.86 -3.11 -16.74
N LYS A 199 18.80 -4.10 -15.86
CA LYS A 199 19.97 -4.87 -15.39
C LYS A 199 19.72 -6.37 -15.49
N ALA A 200 20.71 -7.12 -15.98
CA ALA A 200 20.66 -8.58 -15.95
C ALA A 200 20.83 -9.07 -14.50
N VAL A 201 19.86 -9.85 -14.02
CA VAL A 201 19.88 -10.44 -12.67
C VAL A 201 20.39 -11.88 -12.73
N SER A 202 20.05 -12.61 -13.80
CA SER A 202 20.55 -13.96 -14.06
C SER A 202 20.58 -14.25 -15.56
N HIS A 203 20.93 -15.47 -15.95
CA HIS A 203 20.86 -15.95 -17.34
C HIS A 203 19.44 -15.96 -17.93
N SER A 204 18.40 -15.86 -17.09
CA SER A 204 16.99 -15.90 -17.50
C SER A 204 16.11 -14.82 -16.87
N SER A 205 16.69 -13.80 -16.24
CA SER A 205 15.94 -12.74 -15.56
C SER A 205 16.57 -11.35 -15.67
N LEU A 206 15.72 -10.31 -15.69
CA LEU A 206 16.10 -8.90 -15.72
C LEU A 206 15.45 -8.15 -14.55
N SER A 207 16.04 -7.03 -14.14
CA SER A 207 15.40 -6.03 -13.27
C SER A 207 15.19 -4.77 -14.09
N VAL A 208 13.98 -4.21 -14.06
CA VAL A 208 13.59 -2.97 -14.74
C VAL A 208 13.24 -1.94 -13.68
N GLU A 209 13.93 -0.82 -13.67
CA GLU A 209 13.69 0.32 -12.80
C GLU A 209 13.20 1.51 -13.62
N PHE A 210 12.10 2.13 -13.22
CA PHE A 210 11.49 3.25 -13.95
C PHE A 210 10.80 4.26 -13.02
N SER A 211 10.70 5.50 -13.48
CA SER A 211 10.00 6.59 -12.77
C SER A 211 8.52 6.61 -13.13
N ASP A 212 7.69 7.20 -12.26
CA ASP A 212 6.26 7.36 -12.51
C ASP A 212 5.97 8.27 -13.71
N PHE A 213 4.76 8.11 -14.27
CA PHE A 213 4.23 9.03 -15.29
C PHE A 213 3.66 10.27 -14.60
N ASP A 214 3.52 11.37 -15.33
CA ASP A 214 2.84 12.54 -14.78
C ASP A 214 1.32 12.26 -14.70
N SER A 215 0.68 12.72 -13.62
CA SER A 215 -0.78 12.59 -13.41
C SER A 215 -1.57 13.81 -13.89
N LEU A 216 -0.93 14.73 -14.62
CA LEU A 216 -1.54 15.97 -15.13
C LEU A 216 -2.79 15.73 -16.01
N ASN A 217 -2.86 14.61 -16.73
CA ASN A 217 -4.00 14.27 -17.59
C ASN A 217 -5.01 13.31 -16.94
N GLY A 218 -4.81 12.94 -15.68
CA GLY A 218 -5.63 11.96 -14.96
C GLY A 218 -4.82 11.19 -13.92
N PRO A 219 -5.47 10.62 -12.89
CA PRO A 219 -4.82 9.73 -11.96
C PRO A 219 -4.33 8.48 -12.71
N LEU A 220 -3.14 8.00 -12.34
CA LEU A 220 -2.62 6.77 -12.91
C LEU A 220 -3.33 5.56 -12.28
N GLU A 221 -3.85 4.67 -13.12
CA GLU A 221 -4.54 3.44 -12.71
C GLU A 221 -3.59 2.23 -12.71
N ALA A 222 -2.68 2.17 -13.69
CA ALA A 222 -1.79 1.04 -13.85
C ALA A 222 -0.51 1.34 -14.64
N TYR A 223 0.45 0.43 -14.51
CA TYR A 223 1.62 0.30 -15.35
C TYR A 223 1.67 -1.07 -16.00
N ALA A 224 2.14 -1.16 -17.24
CA ALA A 224 2.50 -2.43 -17.87
C ALA A 224 3.97 -2.40 -18.34
N VAL A 225 4.74 -3.40 -17.93
CA VAL A 225 6.13 -3.56 -18.36
C VAL A 225 6.16 -4.45 -19.59
N MET A 226 6.75 -3.93 -20.67
CA MET A 226 6.89 -4.60 -21.95
C MET A 226 8.35 -4.97 -22.19
N ILE A 227 8.58 -6.19 -22.66
CA ILE A 227 9.91 -6.65 -23.07
C ILE A 227 9.94 -6.82 -24.58
N THR A 228 10.99 -6.30 -25.21
CA THR A 228 11.21 -6.41 -26.64
C THR A 228 12.63 -6.85 -26.98
N THR A 229 12.80 -7.50 -28.12
CA THR A 229 14.11 -7.79 -28.72
C THR A 229 14.32 -7.06 -30.05
N GLU A 230 13.45 -6.12 -30.41
CA GLU A 230 13.59 -5.27 -31.59
C GLU A 230 14.37 -3.99 -31.28
N ASP A 231 15.10 -3.47 -32.27
CA ASP A 231 15.94 -2.28 -32.08
C ASP A 231 15.21 -0.94 -32.26
N GLN A 232 14.00 -0.94 -32.84
CA GLN A 232 12.98 0.13 -32.83
C GLN A 232 11.88 -0.30 -33.80
N SER A 233 10.65 -0.53 -33.32
CA SER A 233 9.55 -0.93 -34.21
C SER A 233 8.86 0.28 -34.83
N SER A 234 8.58 0.24 -36.15
CA SER A 234 7.71 1.26 -36.79
C SER A 234 6.23 1.10 -36.41
N GLU A 235 5.87 -0.07 -35.88
CA GLU A 235 4.52 -0.35 -35.37
C GLU A 235 4.33 0.23 -33.96
N SER A 236 3.13 0.76 -33.72
CA SER A 236 2.73 1.31 -32.43
C SER A 236 2.84 0.27 -31.31
N LEU A 237 3.47 0.63 -30.18
CA LEU A 237 3.51 -0.22 -28.98
C LEU A 237 2.10 -0.50 -28.43
N LYS A 238 1.13 0.36 -28.75
CA LYS A 238 -0.27 0.23 -28.33
C LYS A 238 -0.94 -1.03 -28.87
N SER A 239 -0.73 -1.37 -30.14
CA SER A 239 -1.28 -2.60 -30.73
C SER A 239 -0.59 -3.87 -30.24
N LYS A 240 0.59 -3.73 -29.61
CA LYS A 240 1.37 -4.84 -29.05
C LYS A 240 1.03 -5.12 -27.59
N LEU A 241 0.12 -4.37 -26.97
CA LEU A 241 -0.27 -4.57 -25.56
C LEU A 241 -0.93 -5.94 -25.33
N ASN A 242 -1.68 -6.48 -26.29
CA ASN A 242 -2.31 -7.80 -26.17
C ASN A 242 -1.34 -9.00 -26.34
N ASN A 243 -0.08 -8.76 -26.70
CA ASN A 243 0.91 -9.81 -26.91
C ASN A 243 1.38 -10.43 -25.59
N THR A 244 1.37 -11.77 -25.52
CA THR A 244 1.75 -12.51 -24.32
C THR A 244 3.14 -13.17 -24.41
N TYR A 245 3.68 -13.57 -23.26
CA TYR A 245 4.93 -14.36 -23.20
C TYR A 245 4.84 -15.67 -24.02
N LYS A 246 3.66 -16.30 -24.10
CA LYS A 246 3.45 -17.51 -24.91
C LYS A 246 3.62 -17.22 -26.40
N ASP A 247 3.14 -16.07 -26.87
CA ASP A 247 3.30 -15.65 -28.26
C ASP A 247 4.77 -15.35 -28.58
N PHE A 248 5.47 -14.71 -27.64
CA PHE A 248 6.92 -14.49 -27.74
C PHE A 248 7.70 -15.80 -27.81
N LYS A 249 7.40 -16.78 -26.94
CA LYS A 249 8.05 -18.10 -26.96
C LYS A 249 7.79 -18.89 -28.24
N LYS A 250 6.61 -18.72 -28.84
CA LYS A 250 6.25 -19.27 -30.15
C LYS A 250 6.83 -18.46 -31.33
N LYS A 251 7.61 -17.40 -31.05
CA LYS A 251 8.19 -16.49 -32.04
C LYS A 251 7.15 -15.79 -32.94
N LYS A 252 5.92 -15.61 -32.45
CA LYS A 252 4.87 -14.86 -33.15
C LYS A 252 5.03 -13.35 -33.01
N THR A 253 5.69 -12.92 -31.94
CA THR A 253 5.97 -11.52 -31.64
C THR A 253 7.37 -11.40 -31.03
N THR A 254 7.98 -10.24 -31.22
CA THR A 254 9.25 -9.83 -30.62
C THR A 254 9.05 -9.02 -29.35
N THR A 255 7.82 -8.56 -29.09
CA THR A 255 7.44 -7.67 -27.99
C THR A 255 6.21 -8.20 -27.27
N TYR A 256 6.24 -8.25 -25.95
CA TYR A 256 5.12 -8.73 -25.14
C TYR A 256 5.06 -8.01 -23.79
N VAL A 257 3.87 -7.98 -23.19
CA VAL A 257 3.70 -7.51 -21.81
C VAL A 257 4.06 -8.65 -20.86
N THR A 258 4.91 -8.36 -19.89
CA THR A 258 5.39 -9.37 -18.92
C THR A 258 4.85 -9.15 -17.52
N TYR A 259 4.42 -7.93 -17.20
CA TYR A 259 3.97 -7.56 -15.87
C TYR A 259 3.00 -6.39 -15.96
N VAL A 260 1.94 -6.41 -15.15
CA VAL A 260 0.99 -5.30 -15.00
C VAL A 260 0.88 -4.97 -13.51
N ILE A 261 0.85 -3.70 -13.16
CA ILE A 261 0.80 -3.22 -11.76
C ILE A 261 -0.36 -2.24 -11.68
N LYS A 262 -1.31 -2.45 -10.77
CA LYS A 262 -2.30 -1.40 -10.44
C LYS A 262 -1.71 -0.46 -9.39
N THR A 263 -1.95 0.84 -9.50
CA THR A 263 -1.38 1.86 -8.59
C THR A 263 -1.84 1.69 -7.14
N GLU A 264 -3.09 1.29 -6.89
CA GLU A 264 -3.59 0.90 -5.55
C GLU A 264 -2.80 -0.28 -4.93
N GLN A 265 -2.26 -1.17 -5.77
CA GLN A 265 -1.38 -2.26 -5.36
C GLN A 265 0.09 -1.83 -5.25
N ALA A 266 0.47 -0.70 -5.83
CA ALA A 266 1.81 -0.11 -5.74
C ALA A 266 1.99 0.76 -4.48
N GLU A 267 0.91 1.28 -3.90
CA GLU A 267 0.93 1.94 -2.59
C GLU A 267 0.95 0.94 -1.41
N SER A 268 0.36 -0.26 -1.60
CA SER A 268 0.34 -1.34 -0.60
C SER A 268 1.51 -2.33 -0.73
N ARG A 269 2.28 -2.27 -1.82
CA ARG A 269 3.55 -2.98 -2.02
C ARG A 269 4.63 -1.92 -2.12
N SER A 270 5.46 -1.77 -1.10
CA SER A 270 6.62 -0.86 -1.10
C SER A 270 7.66 -1.25 -2.17
N SER A 271 7.35 -1.04 -3.45
CA SER A 271 8.24 -1.21 -4.61
C SER A 271 8.81 0.12 -5.09
N HIS A 272 8.76 1.15 -4.24
CA HIS A 272 9.49 2.39 -4.45
C HIS A 272 10.90 2.23 -3.85
N SER A 273 11.93 2.47 -4.65
CA SER A 273 13.28 2.70 -4.12
C SER A 273 13.25 3.92 -3.18
N GLN A 274 14.27 4.10 -2.33
CA GLN A 274 14.41 5.30 -1.47
C GLN A 274 14.37 6.64 -2.25
N ASN A 275 14.40 6.59 -3.59
CA ASN A 275 14.29 7.72 -4.52
C ASN A 275 12.96 7.78 -5.31
N GLY A 276 11.94 6.98 -4.97
CA GLY A 276 10.63 7.03 -5.64
C GLY A 276 10.56 6.36 -7.02
N LYS A 277 11.44 5.39 -7.32
CA LYS A 277 11.41 4.63 -8.58
C LYS A 277 10.83 3.23 -8.40
N ASN A 278 10.04 2.77 -9.37
CA ASN A 278 9.44 1.43 -9.40
C ASN A 278 10.46 0.40 -9.89
N ILE A 279 10.63 -0.72 -9.16
CA ILE A 279 11.55 -1.80 -9.53
C ILE A 279 10.80 -3.12 -9.76
N ILE A 280 10.91 -3.68 -10.97
CA ILE A 280 10.23 -4.91 -11.37
C ILE A 280 11.22 -5.96 -11.85
N ASN A 281 11.14 -7.15 -11.25
CA ASN A 281 11.94 -8.29 -11.63
C ASN A 281 11.20 -9.19 -12.62
N ILE A 282 11.78 -9.36 -13.80
CA ILE A 282 11.26 -10.12 -14.93
C ILE A 282 11.90 -11.51 -14.95
N GLY A 283 11.13 -12.54 -15.26
CA GLY A 283 11.59 -13.93 -15.34
C GLY A 283 11.29 -14.80 -14.12
N LYS A 284 10.38 -14.37 -13.21
CA LYS A 284 10.05 -15.08 -11.96
C LYS A 284 8.97 -16.18 -12.10
N GLY A 285 8.28 -16.27 -13.24
CA GLY A 285 7.28 -17.29 -13.54
C GLY A 285 5.87 -17.04 -12.97
N ASN A 286 5.59 -15.85 -12.42
CA ASN A 286 4.24 -15.49 -11.96
C ASN A 286 3.35 -15.04 -13.12
N THR A 287 2.03 -15.16 -12.99
CA THR A 287 1.05 -14.72 -14.00
C THR A 287 0.11 -13.67 -13.40
N MET A 288 -0.17 -12.60 -14.13
CA MET A 288 -1.12 -11.56 -13.72
C MET A 288 -1.89 -11.05 -14.94
N TYR A 289 -3.22 -10.99 -14.84
CA TYR A 289 -4.12 -10.56 -15.92
C TYR A 289 -3.70 -11.16 -17.28
N GLY A 290 -3.68 -12.50 -17.39
CA GLY A 290 -3.31 -13.21 -18.62
C GLY A 290 -1.83 -13.16 -19.04
N TYR A 291 -1.05 -12.21 -18.52
CA TYR A 291 0.38 -12.07 -18.80
C TYR A 291 1.23 -12.92 -17.88
N GLU A 292 2.15 -13.68 -18.47
CA GLU A 292 3.09 -14.54 -17.75
C GLU A 292 4.47 -13.89 -17.73
N ASN A 293 5.03 -13.71 -16.53
CA ASN A 293 6.37 -13.22 -16.30
C ASN A 293 7.41 -14.36 -16.43
N GLY A 294 7.40 -15.05 -17.57
CA GLY A 294 8.16 -16.28 -17.77
C GLY A 294 9.67 -16.06 -17.94
N PRO A 295 10.49 -17.12 -17.76
CA PRO A 295 11.95 -17.02 -17.82
C PRO A 295 12.45 -16.60 -19.21
N LEU A 296 13.41 -15.69 -19.24
CA LEU A 296 14.00 -15.19 -20.48
C LEU A 296 15.00 -16.20 -21.06
N ILE A 297 15.27 -16.05 -22.35
CA ILE A 297 16.21 -16.92 -23.08
C ILE A 297 17.65 -16.37 -22.90
N PRO A 298 18.60 -17.18 -22.39
CA PRO A 298 20.02 -16.79 -22.23
C PRO A 298 20.67 -16.37 -23.55
N LEU A 299 21.77 -15.61 -23.47
CA LEU A 299 22.53 -15.10 -24.63
C LEU A 299 21.72 -14.27 -25.64
N ARG A 300 20.57 -13.73 -25.21
CA ARG A 300 19.73 -12.86 -26.04
C ARG A 300 19.71 -11.47 -25.44
N SER A 301 19.62 -10.48 -26.34
CA SER A 301 19.52 -9.07 -25.98
C SER A 301 18.06 -8.66 -25.84
N TYR A 302 17.75 -7.91 -24.77
CA TYR A 302 16.41 -7.44 -24.46
C TYR A 302 16.42 -5.95 -24.13
N ARG A 303 15.31 -5.28 -24.43
CA ARG A 303 14.99 -3.91 -24.01
C ARG A 303 13.68 -3.94 -23.23
N ALA A 304 13.50 -2.98 -22.33
CA ALA A 304 12.23 -2.79 -21.62
C ALA A 304 11.62 -1.43 -21.93
N CYS A 305 10.30 -1.40 -22.11
CA CYS A 305 9.52 -0.17 -22.23
C CYS A 305 8.36 -0.26 -21.22
N VAL A 306 7.91 0.87 -20.70
CA VAL A 306 6.83 0.92 -19.71
C VAL A 306 5.65 1.66 -20.30
N ALA A 307 4.46 1.10 -20.16
CA ALA A 307 3.20 1.74 -20.52
C ALA A 307 2.52 2.24 -19.23
N GLY A 308 2.16 3.52 -19.17
CA GLY A 308 1.41 4.12 -18.08
C GLY A 308 -0.03 4.39 -18.50
N PHE A 309 -0.99 4.10 -17.62
CA PHE A 309 -2.42 4.15 -17.93
C PHE A 309 -3.15 5.10 -16.98
N THR A 310 -3.94 6.03 -17.52
CA THR A 310 -4.95 6.79 -16.75
C THR A 310 -6.30 6.07 -16.74
N ASN A 311 -6.52 5.18 -17.70
CA ASN A 311 -7.63 4.24 -17.74
C ASN A 311 -7.18 2.95 -18.45
N ILE A 312 -7.41 1.79 -17.86
CA ILE A 312 -7.01 0.50 -18.44
C ILE A 312 -8.21 -0.43 -18.63
N THR A 313 -8.36 -0.94 -19.85
CA THR A 313 -9.42 -1.89 -20.23
C THR A 313 -8.81 -3.26 -20.58
N PHE A 314 -9.53 -4.32 -20.23
CA PHE A 314 -9.13 -5.69 -20.50
C PHE A 314 -10.19 -6.40 -21.35
N MET A 315 -9.74 -7.13 -22.38
CA MET A 315 -10.56 -8.04 -23.18
C MET A 315 -9.92 -9.42 -23.14
N ASP A 316 -10.69 -10.46 -22.81
CA ASP A 316 -10.22 -11.84 -22.65
C ASP A 316 -8.98 -12.01 -21.74
N GLY A 317 -8.88 -11.13 -20.73
CA GLY A 317 -7.78 -11.15 -19.77
C GLY A 317 -6.46 -10.61 -20.30
N VAL A 318 -6.44 -9.87 -21.42
CA VAL A 318 -5.28 -9.07 -21.88
C VAL A 318 -5.71 -7.61 -22.07
N ILE A 319 -4.77 -6.68 -22.07
CA ILE A 319 -5.03 -5.24 -22.23
C ILE A 319 -5.52 -4.96 -23.65
N GLU A 320 -6.68 -4.30 -23.74
CA GLU A 320 -7.21 -3.78 -25.00
C GLU A 320 -6.66 -2.37 -25.20
N GLY A 321 -5.63 -2.25 -26.04
CA GLY A 321 -4.88 -1.02 -26.20
C GLY A 321 -5.76 0.16 -26.66
N GLU A 322 -6.63 -0.04 -27.65
CA GLU A 322 -7.41 1.03 -28.28
C GLU A 322 -8.41 1.70 -27.32
N ASP A 323 -9.05 0.89 -26.48
CA ASP A 323 -10.01 1.36 -25.47
C ASP A 323 -9.30 1.91 -24.23
N SER A 324 -8.01 1.58 -24.04
CA SER A 324 -7.18 2.09 -22.95
C SER A 324 -6.60 3.48 -23.24
N TYR A 325 -6.30 4.21 -22.17
CA TYR A 325 -5.75 5.57 -22.20
C TYR A 325 -4.31 5.45 -21.74
N VAL A 326 -3.37 5.48 -22.68
CA VAL A 326 -2.02 4.94 -22.48
C VAL A 326 -0.95 5.75 -23.21
N SER A 327 0.15 5.97 -22.50
CA SER A 327 1.40 6.47 -23.05
C SER A 327 2.56 5.54 -22.72
N PHE A 328 3.66 5.65 -23.46
CA PHE A 328 4.81 4.78 -23.33
C PHE A 328 6.05 5.58 -22.97
N SER A 329 6.88 5.02 -22.09
CA SER A 329 8.25 5.47 -21.91
C SER A 329 9.06 5.15 -23.16
N PRO A 330 10.18 5.85 -23.39
CA PRO A 330 11.24 5.34 -24.26
C PRO A 330 11.63 3.92 -23.84
N CYS A 331 12.04 3.09 -24.80
CA CYS A 331 12.58 1.77 -24.50
C CYS A 331 14.05 1.87 -24.06
N SER A 332 14.47 1.00 -23.15
CA SER A 332 15.83 0.95 -22.64
C SER A 332 16.88 0.64 -23.71
N GLU A 333 18.13 0.91 -23.35
CA GLU A 333 19.27 0.31 -24.04
C GLU A 333 19.25 -1.22 -23.96
N PRO A 334 19.84 -1.92 -24.94
CA PRO A 334 19.79 -3.37 -25.02
C PRO A 334 20.68 -4.00 -23.95
N VAL A 335 20.14 -5.00 -23.25
CA VAL A 335 20.85 -5.77 -22.21
C VAL A 335 20.98 -7.23 -22.63
N LEU A 336 22.22 -7.71 -22.73
CA LEU A 336 22.54 -9.09 -23.06
C LEU A 336 22.51 -9.98 -21.80
N LEU A 337 21.75 -11.06 -21.84
CA LEU A 337 21.73 -12.04 -20.74
C LEU A 337 22.96 -12.95 -20.74
N PRO A 338 23.55 -13.26 -19.57
CA PRO A 338 24.67 -14.17 -19.45
C PRO A 338 24.30 -15.62 -19.79
N GLN A 339 25.31 -16.46 -19.99
CA GLN A 339 25.15 -17.90 -20.27
C GLN A 339 24.50 -18.63 -19.09
N ASP A 340 23.70 -19.65 -19.40
CA ASP A 340 23.17 -20.60 -18.40
C ASP A 340 24.31 -21.29 -17.62
N PRO A 341 24.40 -21.10 -16.28
CA PRO A 341 25.38 -21.75 -15.43
C PRO A 341 25.34 -23.29 -15.52
N GLY A 342 24.19 -23.89 -15.81
CA GLY A 342 24.04 -25.34 -15.99
C GLY A 342 24.83 -25.86 -17.21
N VAL A 343 24.91 -25.07 -18.28
CA VAL A 343 25.74 -25.40 -19.47
C VAL A 343 27.22 -25.30 -19.14
N ILE A 344 27.63 -24.28 -18.38
CA ILE A 344 29.02 -24.09 -17.92
C ILE A 344 29.41 -25.24 -16.99
N ALA A 345 28.56 -25.57 -16.01
CA ALA A 345 28.78 -26.68 -15.09
C ALA A 345 28.84 -28.01 -15.84
N GLY A 346 27.99 -28.25 -16.83
CA GLY A 346 28.01 -29.46 -17.65
C GLY A 346 29.32 -29.64 -18.42
N VAL A 347 29.85 -28.57 -19.03
CA VAL A 347 31.15 -28.60 -19.74
C VAL A 347 32.31 -28.81 -18.75
N VAL A 348 32.30 -28.11 -17.62
CA VAL A 348 33.35 -28.23 -16.60
C VAL A 348 33.33 -29.61 -15.95
N ILE A 349 32.15 -30.14 -15.60
CA ILE A 349 31.96 -31.49 -15.07
C ILE A 349 32.36 -32.54 -16.11
N GLY A 350 32.00 -32.35 -17.39
CA GLY A 350 32.42 -33.25 -18.47
C GLY A 350 33.94 -33.31 -18.64
N CYS A 351 34.61 -32.17 -18.64
CA CYS A 351 36.07 -32.09 -18.69
C CYS A 351 36.73 -32.68 -17.43
N LEU A 352 36.20 -32.40 -16.25
CA LEU A 352 36.69 -32.95 -14.98
C LEU A 352 36.46 -34.46 -14.88
N LEU A 353 35.35 -35.00 -15.40
CA LEU A 353 35.09 -36.44 -15.47
C LEU A 353 36.01 -37.15 -16.45
N ALA A 354 36.37 -36.51 -17.58
CA ALA A 354 37.37 -37.05 -18.50
C ALA A 354 38.76 -37.12 -17.84
N ILE A 355 39.15 -36.08 -17.10
CA ILE A 355 40.40 -36.07 -16.31
C ILE A 355 40.33 -37.12 -15.19
N PHE A 356 39.22 -37.22 -14.48
CA PHE A 356 39.00 -38.24 -13.44
C PHE A 356 39.04 -39.66 -14.01
N ALA A 357 38.55 -39.90 -15.23
CA ALA A 357 38.65 -41.20 -15.88
C ALA A 357 40.11 -41.56 -16.19
N VAL A 358 40.92 -40.60 -16.66
CA VAL A 358 42.36 -40.81 -16.88
C VAL A 358 43.10 -41.06 -15.57
N VAL A 359 42.77 -40.30 -14.51
CA VAL A 359 43.34 -40.46 -13.17
C VAL A 359 42.85 -41.75 -12.50
N ALA A 360 41.61 -42.18 -12.73
CA ALA A 360 41.07 -43.43 -12.22
C ALA A 360 41.68 -44.65 -12.93
N VAL A 361 41.96 -44.57 -14.23
CA VAL A 361 42.70 -45.62 -14.95
C VAL A 361 44.15 -45.71 -14.45
N GLY A 362 44.83 -44.57 -14.25
CA GLY A 362 46.17 -44.55 -13.63
C GLY A 362 46.18 -44.99 -12.16
N GLY A 363 45.16 -44.59 -11.40
CA GLY A 363 44.95 -44.91 -10.00
C GLY A 363 44.58 -46.37 -9.77
N PHE A 364 43.81 -46.99 -10.68
CA PHE A 364 43.44 -48.41 -10.61
C PHE A 364 44.66 -49.34 -10.80
N ILE A 365 45.64 -48.93 -11.62
CA ILE A 365 46.92 -49.65 -11.76
C ILE A 365 47.76 -49.54 -10.47
N PHE A 366 47.73 -48.38 -9.80
CA PHE A 366 48.43 -48.16 -8.53
C PHE A 366 47.73 -48.86 -7.34
N TRP A 367 46.39 -48.84 -7.32
CA TRP A 367 45.56 -49.40 -6.26
C TRP A 367 45.58 -50.94 -6.24
N ARG A 368 45.84 -51.59 -7.38
CA ARG A 368 46.03 -53.05 -7.45
C ARG A 368 47.32 -53.54 -6.75
N ARG A 369 48.25 -52.64 -6.39
CA ARG A 369 49.52 -52.98 -5.70
C ARG A 369 49.49 -52.85 -4.18
N ARG A 370 48.42 -52.34 -3.56
CA ARG A 370 48.33 -52.25 -2.09
C ARG A 370 46.96 -52.65 -1.58
N ARG A 371 46.83 -53.94 -1.25
CA ARG A 371 45.84 -54.42 -0.28
C ARG A 371 46.55 -54.65 1.06
N LYS A 372 46.09 -54.00 2.13
CA LYS A 372 45.71 -54.64 3.41
C LYS A 372 45.44 -53.62 4.52
N ASP A 373 44.37 -53.94 5.25
CA ASP A 373 44.08 -53.70 6.67
C ASP A 373 43.41 -52.41 7.18
N LYS A 374 42.34 -52.71 7.93
CA LYS A 374 41.69 -52.04 9.08
C LYS A 374 40.64 -50.94 8.88
N ARG A 375 39.39 -51.40 9.05
CA ARG A 375 38.30 -50.81 9.85
C ARG A 375 38.80 -49.93 11.00
N ASN A 376 38.21 -48.75 11.17
CA ASN A 376 37.84 -48.18 12.46
C ASN A 376 36.64 -47.24 12.30
N ASN A 377 35.61 -47.50 13.10
CA ASN A 377 34.52 -46.58 13.42
C ASN A 377 35.07 -45.54 14.39
N GLU A 378 34.92 -44.27 14.08
CA GLU A 378 34.65 -43.19 15.05
C GLU A 378 34.35 -41.93 14.24
N VAL A 379 33.07 -41.52 14.23
CA VAL A 379 32.68 -40.22 13.69
C VAL A 379 32.94 -39.21 14.79
N SER A 380 34.02 -38.46 14.64
CA SER A 380 34.34 -37.28 15.43
C SER A 380 33.24 -36.23 15.24
N PHE A 381 32.66 -35.75 16.35
CA PHE A 381 31.84 -34.53 16.32
C PHE A 381 32.77 -33.35 16.04
N SER A 382 32.59 -32.72 14.88
CA SER A 382 33.25 -31.46 14.54
C SER A 382 32.97 -30.42 15.63
N PRO A 383 33.97 -29.64 16.08
CA PRO A 383 33.73 -28.55 17.03
C PRO A 383 32.73 -27.55 16.44
N ILE A 384 31.84 -27.05 17.29
CA ILE A 384 30.85 -26.02 16.97
C ILE A 384 31.56 -24.87 16.26
N LYS A 385 31.16 -24.57 15.02
CA LYS A 385 31.59 -23.36 14.31
C LYS A 385 30.89 -22.16 14.98
N SER A 386 31.48 -21.59 16.03
CA SER A 386 31.00 -20.35 16.66
C SER A 386 31.58 -19.13 15.94
N LYS A 387 30.77 -18.12 15.61
CA LYS A 387 31.23 -16.82 15.09
C LYS A 387 30.86 -15.71 16.08
N MET A 388 31.37 -15.84 17.31
CA MET A 388 31.06 -14.92 18.41
C MET A 388 31.65 -13.52 18.19
N ILE A 389 30.80 -12.50 18.30
CA ILE A 389 31.13 -11.09 18.06
C ILE A 389 30.80 -10.29 19.32
N LYS A 390 31.73 -9.47 19.80
CA LYS A 390 31.45 -8.54 20.91
C LYS A 390 30.47 -7.46 20.47
N VAL A 391 29.56 -7.07 21.37
CA VAL A 391 28.53 -6.03 21.10
C VAL A 391 29.14 -4.73 20.55
N GLU A 392 30.27 -4.30 21.10
CA GLU A 392 30.99 -3.09 20.66
C GLU A 392 31.45 -3.14 19.19
N ASN A 393 31.73 -4.34 18.68
CA ASN A 393 32.22 -4.58 17.31
C ASN A 393 31.11 -5.01 16.35
N PHE A 394 29.89 -5.21 16.86
CA PHE A 394 28.79 -5.74 16.06
C PHE A 394 28.38 -4.79 14.93
N GLU A 395 28.43 -3.48 15.15
CA GLU A 395 28.09 -2.49 14.12
C GLU A 395 29.05 -2.59 12.91
N SER A 396 30.34 -2.74 13.17
CA SER A 396 31.37 -2.91 12.14
C SER A 396 31.22 -4.25 11.41
N TYR A 397 30.92 -5.31 12.16
CA TYR A 397 30.58 -6.61 11.58
C TYR A 397 29.36 -6.51 10.67
N PHE A 398 28.26 -5.91 11.15
CA PHE A 398 27.01 -5.78 10.42
C PHE A 398 27.21 -5.04 9.09
N LYS A 399 27.89 -3.89 9.11
CA LYS A 399 28.22 -3.12 7.90
C LYS A 399 29.07 -3.93 6.91
N LYS A 400 30.03 -4.71 7.41
CA LYS A 400 30.86 -5.58 6.57
C LYS A 400 30.04 -6.70 5.93
N GLN A 401 29.14 -7.34 6.67
CA GLN A 401 28.31 -8.43 6.16
C GLN A 401 27.23 -7.95 5.17
N GLN A 402 26.73 -6.72 5.37
CA GLN A 402 25.72 -6.07 4.51
C GLN A 402 26.30 -5.54 3.19
N ALA A 403 27.62 -5.29 3.12
CA ALA A 403 28.28 -4.83 1.90
C ALA A 403 28.06 -5.80 0.73
N ASP A 404 28.17 -5.27 -0.50
CA ASP A 404 28.00 -6.01 -1.75
C ASP A 404 26.69 -6.81 -1.82
N CYS A 405 25.57 -6.15 -1.49
CA CYS A 405 24.23 -6.75 -1.48
C CYS A 405 24.08 -7.93 -0.50
N ASN A 406 24.50 -7.77 0.76
CA ASN A 406 24.46 -8.81 1.81
C ASN A 406 25.32 -10.04 1.53
N CYS A 407 26.36 -9.93 0.69
CA CYS A 407 27.18 -11.08 0.27
C CYS A 407 27.74 -11.87 1.46
N GLY A 408 28.16 -11.18 2.52
CA GLY A 408 28.67 -11.83 3.72
C GLY A 408 27.60 -12.62 4.50
N PHE A 409 26.40 -12.05 4.66
CA PHE A 409 25.27 -12.79 5.26
C PHE A 409 24.85 -13.99 4.42
N ALA A 410 24.86 -13.86 3.09
CA ALA A 410 24.57 -14.94 2.18
C ALA A 410 25.59 -16.09 2.32
N GLU A 411 26.88 -15.78 2.42
CA GLU A 411 27.94 -16.77 2.65
C GLU A 411 27.74 -17.52 3.98
N GLU A 412 27.52 -16.79 5.08
CA GLU A 412 27.25 -17.40 6.38
C GLU A 412 26.00 -18.29 6.36
N TYR A 413 24.93 -17.82 5.72
CA TYR A 413 23.68 -18.57 5.63
C TYR A 413 23.82 -19.83 4.77
N GLU A 414 24.61 -19.77 3.69
CA GLU A 414 24.91 -20.90 2.82
C GLU A 414 25.63 -22.02 3.58
N GLU A 415 26.61 -21.68 4.43
CA GLU A 415 27.31 -22.66 5.28
C GLU A 415 26.33 -23.43 6.19
N LEU A 416 25.29 -22.76 6.69
CA LEU A 416 24.30 -23.35 7.59
C LEU A 416 23.37 -24.37 6.89
N LYS A 417 23.33 -24.45 5.55
CA LYS A 417 22.46 -25.41 4.83
C LYS A 417 22.81 -26.87 5.13
N SER A 418 24.06 -27.15 5.47
CA SER A 418 24.54 -28.49 5.82
C SER A 418 24.32 -28.86 7.29
N ALA A 419 23.92 -27.92 8.14
CA ALA A 419 23.76 -28.16 9.58
C ALA A 419 22.58 -29.10 9.86
N GLY A 420 22.82 -30.14 10.67
CA GLY A 420 21.78 -31.08 11.14
C GLY A 420 21.19 -32.02 10.09
N VAL A 421 21.50 -31.88 8.79
CA VAL A 421 20.83 -32.64 7.71
C VAL A 421 20.99 -34.15 7.79
N HIS A 422 22.05 -34.63 8.45
CA HIS A 422 22.35 -36.05 8.63
C HIS A 422 21.70 -36.66 9.88
N GLN A 423 21.00 -35.86 10.70
CA GLN A 423 20.31 -36.37 11.88
C GLN A 423 19.17 -37.32 11.48
N PRO A 424 19.02 -38.48 12.14
CA PRO A 424 17.93 -39.42 11.87
C PRO A 424 16.53 -38.84 12.11
N LYS A 425 15.55 -39.31 11.33
CA LYS A 425 14.13 -38.89 11.33
C LYS A 425 13.18 -40.10 11.25
N PHE A 426 13.61 -41.26 11.75
CA PHE A 426 12.95 -42.55 11.56
C PHE A 426 11.51 -42.55 12.04
N ALA A 427 11.23 -41.98 13.22
CA ALA A 427 9.86 -41.95 13.75
C ALA A 427 8.89 -41.15 12.84
N ALA A 428 9.38 -40.06 12.25
CA ALA A 428 8.60 -39.21 11.35
C ALA A 428 8.33 -39.85 9.98
N GLU A 429 9.18 -40.79 9.56
CA GLU A 429 9.12 -41.46 8.26
C GLU A 429 8.25 -42.72 8.26
N LEU A 430 7.87 -43.21 9.45
CA LEU A 430 6.97 -44.36 9.63
C LEU A 430 5.64 -44.12 8.91
N PRO A 431 5.08 -45.12 8.21
CA PRO A 431 3.85 -44.97 7.42
C PRO A 431 2.67 -44.39 8.21
N GLU A 432 2.49 -44.80 9.46
CA GLU A 432 1.44 -44.32 10.37
C GLU A 432 1.59 -42.85 10.78
N ASN A 433 2.82 -42.32 10.79
CA ASN A 433 3.11 -40.95 11.22
C ASN A 433 3.15 -39.95 10.06
N ARG A 434 3.24 -40.40 8.80
CA ARG A 434 3.30 -39.51 7.62
C ARG A 434 2.11 -38.57 7.54
N GLY A 435 0.90 -39.05 7.85
CA GLY A 435 -0.31 -38.23 7.88
C GLY A 435 -0.37 -37.21 9.02
N LYS A 436 0.56 -37.27 9.99
CA LYS A 436 0.68 -36.31 11.08
C LYS A 436 1.65 -35.16 10.75
N ASN A 437 2.28 -35.18 9.57
CA ASN A 437 3.21 -34.15 9.11
C ASN A 437 2.53 -33.20 8.13
N ARG A 438 2.51 -31.90 8.43
CA ARG A 438 1.96 -30.88 7.53
C ARG A 438 2.78 -30.77 6.23
N TYR A 439 4.09 -30.99 6.32
CA TYR A 439 5.01 -30.94 5.19
C TYR A 439 5.94 -32.15 5.19
N ASN A 440 6.03 -32.84 4.05
CA ASN A 440 6.85 -34.04 3.89
C ASN A 440 8.36 -33.78 4.03
N ASN A 441 8.80 -32.53 3.84
CA ASN A 441 10.20 -32.12 3.95
C ASN A 441 10.55 -31.48 5.29
N VAL A 442 9.61 -31.36 6.23
CA VAL A 442 9.85 -30.78 7.57
C VAL A 442 9.51 -31.83 8.63
N LEU A 443 10.51 -32.65 8.94
CA LEU A 443 10.36 -33.80 9.82
C LEU A 443 11.23 -33.64 11.07
N PRO A 444 10.69 -33.90 12.27
CA PRO A 444 11.45 -33.76 13.52
C PRO A 444 12.59 -34.79 13.58
N TYR A 445 13.76 -34.38 14.07
CA TYR A 445 14.86 -35.31 14.34
C TYR A 445 14.55 -36.19 15.54
N ASP A 446 14.94 -37.46 15.49
CA ASP A 446 14.67 -38.44 16.56
C ASP A 446 15.34 -38.06 17.89
N ILE A 447 16.51 -37.41 17.82
CA ILE A 447 17.32 -37.04 18.99
C ILE A 447 16.64 -36.01 19.90
N SER A 448 15.79 -35.16 19.32
CA SER A 448 15.19 -33.99 20.00
C SER A 448 13.67 -33.98 19.91
N ARG A 449 13.02 -34.95 19.23
CA ARG A 449 11.57 -34.97 19.07
C ARG A 449 10.86 -35.04 20.42
N VAL A 450 9.71 -34.38 20.51
CA VAL A 450 8.80 -34.53 21.64
C VAL A 450 8.11 -35.90 21.52
N LYS A 451 7.98 -36.60 22.65
CA LYS A 451 7.32 -37.92 22.72
C LYS A 451 6.09 -37.83 23.60
N LEU A 452 4.95 -38.24 23.07
CA LEU A 452 3.68 -38.33 23.80
C LEU A 452 3.59 -39.63 24.59
N SER A 453 2.76 -39.67 25.64
CA SER A 453 2.47 -40.91 26.35
C SER A 453 1.49 -41.79 25.57
N ASN A 454 1.76 -43.10 25.50
CA ASN A 454 0.88 -44.06 24.84
C ASN A 454 -0.33 -44.36 25.74
N GLN A 455 -1.42 -43.61 25.60
CA GLN A 455 -2.69 -43.95 26.23
C GLN A 455 -3.77 -44.25 25.18
N SER A 456 -4.18 -45.52 25.14
CA SER A 456 -5.48 -46.06 24.68
C SER A 456 -5.98 -45.85 23.24
N SER A 457 -5.43 -44.96 22.41
CA SER A 457 -6.02 -44.62 21.09
C SER A 457 -5.28 -45.15 19.85
N GLY A 458 -4.20 -45.93 20.02
CA GLY A 458 -3.47 -46.52 18.89
C GLY A 458 -2.68 -45.52 18.03
N THR A 459 -2.53 -44.26 18.49
CA THR A 459 -1.93 -43.15 17.74
C THR A 459 -0.40 -42.97 17.91
N GLY A 460 0.27 -43.85 18.66
CA GLY A 460 1.73 -43.84 18.85
C GLY A 460 2.26 -42.66 19.68
N ASP A 461 3.59 -42.59 19.89
CA ASP A 461 4.25 -41.54 20.69
C ASP A 461 4.56 -40.25 19.90
N TYR A 462 4.07 -40.16 18.66
CA TYR A 462 4.58 -39.23 17.66
C TYR A 462 3.76 -37.94 17.56
N ILE A 463 4.47 -36.81 17.63
CA ILE A 463 4.01 -35.48 17.23
C ILE A 463 5.15 -34.77 16.50
N ASN A 464 4.81 -33.95 15.49
CA ASN A 464 5.81 -33.15 14.77
C ASN A 464 6.23 -31.92 15.58
N ALA A 465 7.09 -32.15 16.57
CA ALA A 465 7.67 -31.14 17.43
C ALA A 465 9.06 -31.57 17.93
N ASN A 466 9.94 -30.60 18.21
CA ASN A 466 11.26 -30.83 18.80
C ASN A 466 11.49 -29.91 19.99
N TYR A 467 12.19 -30.41 21.01
CA TYR A 467 12.78 -29.57 22.03
C TYR A 467 13.88 -28.71 21.41
N MET A 468 13.84 -27.41 21.72
CA MET A 468 14.84 -26.46 21.25
C MET A 468 15.57 -25.84 22.46
N PRO A 469 16.89 -25.66 22.35
CA PRO A 469 17.67 -24.98 23.37
C PRO A 469 17.30 -23.49 23.42
N GLY A 470 17.23 -22.95 24.63
CA GLY A 470 17.28 -21.52 24.92
C GLY A 470 18.68 -21.10 25.35
N TYR A 471 18.78 -19.96 26.03
CA TYR A 471 20.06 -19.51 26.60
C TYR A 471 20.46 -20.34 27.83
N ASN A 472 19.55 -20.47 28.81
CA ASN A 472 19.82 -21.14 30.09
C ASN A 472 19.42 -22.63 30.16
N SER A 473 18.66 -23.15 29.19
CA SER A 473 18.14 -24.53 29.23
C SER A 473 18.14 -25.18 27.85
N LYS A 474 18.53 -26.46 27.78
CA LYS A 474 18.49 -27.27 26.54
C LYS A 474 17.06 -27.61 26.07
N LYS A 475 16.06 -27.38 26.92
CA LYS A 475 14.64 -27.63 26.65
C LYS A 475 13.77 -26.41 26.94
N ALA A 476 14.32 -25.20 26.80
CA ALA A 476 13.58 -23.96 27.06
C ALA A 476 12.34 -23.80 26.16
N PHE A 477 12.39 -24.37 24.95
CA PHE A 477 11.32 -24.26 23.97
C PHE A 477 10.93 -25.62 23.41
N ILE A 478 9.71 -25.68 22.87
CA ILE A 478 9.28 -26.72 21.94
C ILE A 478 8.92 -26.02 20.63
N ALA A 479 9.59 -26.37 19.53
CA ALA A 479 9.22 -25.93 18.18
C ALA A 479 8.32 -26.97 17.52
N ALA A 480 7.09 -26.58 17.18
CA ALA A 480 6.08 -27.47 16.59
C ALA A 480 5.53 -26.92 15.27
N GLN A 481 5.00 -27.80 14.42
CA GLN A 481 4.17 -27.37 13.28
C GLN A 481 2.82 -26.83 13.77
N GLY A 482 2.15 -26.01 12.95
CA GLY A 482 0.74 -25.71 13.17
C GLY A 482 -0.09 -26.98 13.04
N PRO A 483 -0.90 -27.35 14.05
CA PRO A 483 -1.62 -28.63 14.07
C PRO A 483 -2.53 -28.79 12.85
N LEU A 484 -2.68 -30.03 12.40
CA LEU A 484 -3.61 -30.48 11.37
C LEU A 484 -4.92 -30.95 12.04
N PRO A 485 -6.04 -31.09 11.31
CA PRO A 485 -7.30 -31.53 11.89
C PRO A 485 -7.19 -32.84 12.68
N ASN A 486 -6.36 -33.78 12.20
CA ASN A 486 -6.11 -35.09 12.81
C ASN A 486 -5.01 -35.08 13.89
N THR A 487 -4.43 -33.92 14.22
CA THR A 487 -3.36 -33.81 15.24
C THR A 487 -3.65 -32.73 16.28
N ILE A 488 -4.87 -32.19 16.34
CA ILE A 488 -5.23 -31.19 17.36
C ILE A 488 -5.23 -31.83 18.76
N ASP A 489 -5.75 -33.05 18.87
CA ASP A 489 -5.78 -33.79 20.14
C ASP A 489 -4.36 -34.09 20.63
N ASP A 490 -3.49 -34.59 19.74
CA ASP A 490 -2.06 -34.79 20.01
C ASP A 490 -1.37 -33.49 20.49
N PHE A 491 -1.77 -32.34 19.92
CA PHE A 491 -1.21 -31.02 20.26
C PHE A 491 -1.57 -30.58 21.67
N TRP A 492 -2.84 -30.74 22.08
CA TRP A 492 -3.26 -30.46 23.46
C TRP A 492 -2.74 -31.48 24.46
N GLN A 493 -2.63 -32.75 24.07
CA GLN A 493 -1.96 -33.77 24.87
C GLN A 493 -0.49 -33.38 25.14
N MET A 494 0.23 -32.88 24.13
CA MET A 494 1.60 -32.36 24.32
C MET A 494 1.63 -31.19 25.31
N ILE A 495 0.71 -30.21 25.16
CA ILE A 495 0.63 -29.04 26.05
C ILE A 495 0.43 -29.47 27.50
N TRP A 496 -0.46 -30.44 27.72
CA TRP A 496 -0.72 -31.01 29.05
C TRP A 496 0.49 -31.77 29.61
N GLU A 497 0.97 -32.78 28.89
CA GLU A 497 2.03 -33.68 29.38
C GLU A 497 3.36 -32.98 29.62
N LYS A 498 3.65 -31.92 28.87
CA LYS A 498 4.90 -31.16 28.99
C LYS A 498 4.76 -29.92 29.85
N SER A 499 3.63 -29.80 30.57
CA SER A 499 3.32 -28.69 31.49
C SER A 499 3.58 -27.33 30.85
N ILE A 500 3.08 -27.12 29.64
CA ILE A 500 3.27 -25.86 28.88
C ILE A 500 2.27 -24.83 29.41
N TYR A 501 2.79 -23.66 29.82
CA TYR A 501 1.99 -22.50 30.27
C TYR A 501 1.90 -21.38 29.23
N SER A 502 2.76 -21.41 28.21
CA SER A 502 2.92 -20.33 27.22
C SER A 502 3.04 -20.89 25.82
N ILE A 503 2.18 -20.41 24.92
CA ILE A 503 2.15 -20.76 23.50
C ILE A 503 2.43 -19.50 22.68
N VAL A 504 3.38 -19.55 21.76
CA VAL A 504 3.70 -18.49 20.83
C VAL A 504 3.32 -18.94 19.42
N MET A 505 2.29 -18.32 18.85
CA MET A 505 1.77 -18.59 17.52
C MET A 505 2.18 -17.45 16.57
N LEU A 506 2.98 -17.76 15.55
CA LEU A 506 3.59 -16.79 14.63
C LEU A 506 3.01 -16.85 13.21
N THR A 507 1.75 -17.25 13.05
CA THR A 507 1.09 -17.39 11.74
C THR A 507 -0.40 -17.21 11.90
N LYS A 508 -1.07 -16.63 10.90
CA LYS A 508 -2.53 -16.69 10.82
C LYS A 508 -2.95 -18.11 10.45
N CYS A 509 -4.18 -18.51 10.81
CA CYS A 509 -4.71 -19.81 10.39
C CYS A 509 -4.74 -19.97 8.87
N VAL A 510 -5.06 -18.88 8.16
CA VAL A 510 -5.09 -18.81 6.69
C VAL A 510 -4.26 -17.62 6.22
N GLU A 511 -3.37 -17.87 5.26
CA GLU A 511 -2.51 -16.88 4.61
C GLU A 511 -2.58 -17.12 3.10
N GLN A 512 -2.87 -16.08 2.29
CA GLN A 512 -3.12 -16.20 0.84
C GLN A 512 -4.07 -17.34 0.44
N ALA A 513 -5.21 -17.45 1.15
CA ALA A 513 -6.21 -18.51 0.95
C ALA A 513 -5.68 -19.95 1.14
N ARG A 514 -4.54 -20.13 1.80
CA ARG A 514 -3.98 -21.44 2.15
C ARG A 514 -3.97 -21.61 3.66
N THR A 515 -4.46 -22.76 4.14
CA THR A 515 -4.43 -23.11 5.56
C THR A 515 -3.01 -23.39 6.03
N LYS A 516 -2.51 -22.55 6.93
CA LYS A 516 -1.19 -22.66 7.58
C LYS A 516 -1.28 -23.36 8.93
N CYS A 517 -2.38 -23.19 9.64
CA CYS A 517 -2.62 -23.75 10.96
C CYS A 517 -4.12 -23.93 11.17
N GLU A 518 -4.56 -25.06 11.70
CA GLU A 518 -5.95 -25.18 12.15
C GLU A 518 -6.17 -24.31 13.38
N GLN A 519 -7.41 -23.84 13.55
CA GLN A 519 -7.82 -23.23 14.81
C GLN A 519 -7.97 -24.34 15.86
N TYR A 520 -6.94 -24.50 16.68
CA TYR A 520 -6.88 -25.52 17.72
C TYR A 520 -7.45 -25.07 19.06
N TRP A 521 -7.92 -23.83 19.20
CA TRP A 521 -8.53 -23.30 20.43
C TRP A 521 -10.05 -23.10 20.27
N PRO A 522 -10.82 -23.13 21.39
CA PRO A 522 -12.26 -22.88 21.36
C PRO A 522 -12.62 -21.40 21.14
N ASP A 523 -13.82 -21.12 20.61
CA ASP A 523 -14.32 -19.74 20.48
C ASP A 523 -14.89 -19.19 21.78
N LYS A 524 -15.99 -19.77 22.30
CA LYS A 524 -16.66 -19.29 23.53
C LYS A 524 -17.06 -20.40 24.49
N GLN A 525 -17.36 -21.59 23.99
CA GLN A 525 -17.73 -22.72 24.81
C GLN A 525 -16.52 -23.62 25.08
N PRO A 526 -16.42 -24.23 26.27
CA PRO A 526 -15.41 -25.26 26.52
C PRO A 526 -15.43 -26.34 25.43
N LYS A 527 -14.25 -26.75 24.97
CA LYS A 527 -14.12 -27.78 23.93
C LYS A 527 -13.18 -28.89 24.40
N SER A 528 -13.59 -30.13 24.17
CA SER A 528 -12.79 -31.32 24.46
C SER A 528 -11.91 -31.67 23.26
N TYR A 529 -10.64 -31.95 23.54
CA TYR A 529 -9.61 -32.41 22.61
C TYR A 529 -9.00 -33.70 23.19
N GLY A 530 -9.54 -34.86 22.78
CA GLY A 530 -9.33 -36.10 23.52
C GLY A 530 -9.79 -35.95 24.98
N ASP A 531 -8.91 -36.32 25.92
CA ASP A 531 -9.14 -36.22 27.36
C ASP A 531 -8.95 -34.80 27.92
N ILE A 532 -8.51 -33.83 27.11
CA ILE A 532 -8.19 -32.48 27.57
C ILE A 532 -9.36 -31.54 27.26
N ILE A 533 -9.88 -30.88 28.29
CA ILE A 533 -10.91 -29.84 28.16
C ILE A 533 -10.23 -28.48 28.22
N VAL A 534 -10.48 -27.66 27.21
CA VAL A 534 -9.92 -26.30 27.12
C VAL A 534 -11.06 -25.30 27.16
N THR A 535 -10.94 -24.33 28.05
CA THR A 535 -11.90 -23.24 28.24
C THR A 535 -11.21 -21.91 28.04
N MET A 536 -11.70 -21.07 27.12
CA MET A 536 -11.18 -19.72 26.94
C MET A 536 -11.69 -18.80 28.06
N ILE A 537 -10.76 -18.20 28.79
CA ILE A 537 -11.01 -17.28 29.91
C ILE A 537 -11.08 -15.84 29.42
N SER A 538 -10.11 -15.45 28.59
CA SER A 538 -9.97 -14.08 28.09
C SER A 538 -9.40 -14.07 26.67
N GLU A 539 -9.74 -13.04 25.90
CA GLU A 539 -9.15 -12.73 24.60
C GLU A 539 -8.95 -11.22 24.50
N VAL A 540 -7.73 -10.80 24.20
CA VAL A 540 -7.35 -9.40 23.95
C VAL A 540 -6.78 -9.30 22.55
N VAL A 541 -7.52 -8.67 21.64
CA VAL A 541 -7.13 -8.48 20.24
C VAL A 541 -6.51 -7.09 20.07
N LEU A 542 -5.25 -7.05 19.63
CA LEU A 542 -4.53 -5.85 19.22
C LEU A 542 -4.21 -5.95 17.71
N PRO A 543 -3.89 -4.84 17.02
CA PRO A 543 -3.58 -4.88 15.59
C PRO A 543 -2.42 -5.82 15.24
N GLU A 544 -1.40 -5.89 16.10
CA GLU A 544 -0.16 -6.63 15.86
C GLU A 544 -0.21 -8.07 16.39
N TRP A 545 -0.95 -8.31 17.47
CA TRP A 545 -1.09 -9.63 18.08
C TRP A 545 -2.39 -9.80 18.87
N THR A 546 -2.78 -11.05 19.13
CA THR A 546 -3.88 -11.42 20.02
C THR A 546 -3.33 -12.22 21.19
N ILE A 547 -3.80 -11.94 22.41
CA ILE A 547 -3.45 -12.70 23.62
C ILE A 547 -4.70 -13.42 24.11
N ARG A 548 -4.59 -14.73 24.37
CA ARG A 548 -5.69 -15.55 24.91
C ARG A 548 -5.25 -16.28 26.15
N ASP A 549 -6.10 -16.31 27.16
CA ASP A 549 -5.92 -17.15 28.35
C ASP A 549 -6.88 -18.33 28.32
N PHE A 550 -6.36 -19.51 28.62
CA PHE A 550 -7.12 -20.76 28.68
C PHE A 550 -6.97 -21.41 30.05
N THR A 551 -8.05 -22.02 30.54
CA THR A 551 -7.95 -23.08 31.54
C THR A 551 -7.89 -24.41 30.80
N VAL A 552 -6.90 -25.22 31.13
CA VAL A 552 -6.73 -26.57 30.59
C VAL A 552 -6.94 -27.55 31.72
N GLU A 553 -7.83 -28.52 31.52
CA GLU A 553 -8.22 -29.53 32.50
C GLU A 553 -8.14 -30.92 31.87
N LYS A 554 -7.74 -31.93 32.63
CA LYS A 554 -7.78 -33.31 32.16
C LYS A 554 -9.02 -34.03 32.69
N SER A 555 -9.75 -34.67 31.78
CA SER A 555 -10.92 -35.47 32.10
C SER A 555 -10.55 -36.54 33.13
N ASN A 556 -11.32 -36.60 34.21
CA ASN A 556 -11.15 -37.53 35.34
C ASN A 556 -10.00 -37.21 36.31
N THR A 557 -9.39 -36.02 36.26
CA THR A 557 -8.53 -35.52 37.35
C THR A 557 -8.99 -34.14 37.82
N PRO A 558 -8.75 -33.76 39.09
CA PRO A 558 -8.99 -32.40 39.57
C PRO A 558 -7.86 -31.43 39.18
N GLU A 559 -6.93 -31.85 38.32
CA GLU A 559 -5.79 -31.05 37.91
C GLU A 559 -6.21 -30.08 36.81
N SER A 560 -5.84 -28.81 36.98
CA SER A 560 -6.05 -27.76 35.99
C SER A 560 -4.87 -26.79 36.03
N HIS A 561 -4.46 -26.26 34.87
CA HIS A 561 -3.51 -25.16 34.82
C HIS A 561 -3.88 -24.16 33.73
N THR A 562 -3.36 -22.93 33.85
CA THR A 562 -3.61 -21.85 32.91
C THR A 562 -2.58 -21.84 31.80
N VAL A 563 -3.04 -21.67 30.56
CA VAL A 563 -2.19 -21.57 29.39
C VAL A 563 -2.48 -20.26 28.67
N ARG A 564 -1.45 -19.44 28.45
CA ARG A 564 -1.56 -18.21 27.67
C ARG A 564 -1.03 -18.42 26.27
N GLN A 565 -1.82 -18.06 25.26
CA GLN A 565 -1.39 -18.02 23.87
C GLN A 565 -1.15 -16.58 23.43
N PHE A 566 0.05 -16.33 22.95
CA PHE A 566 0.50 -15.12 22.29
C PHE A 566 0.48 -15.35 20.78
N HIS A 567 -0.46 -14.74 20.07
CA HIS A 567 -0.67 -14.93 18.64
C HIS A 567 -0.25 -13.69 17.86
N PHE A 568 0.94 -13.70 17.28
CA PHE A 568 1.48 -12.63 16.46
C PHE A 568 0.84 -12.65 15.07
N THR A 569 -0.01 -11.66 14.77
CA THR A 569 -0.85 -11.61 13.57
C THR A 569 -0.31 -10.69 12.49
N SER A 570 0.72 -9.89 12.78
CA SER A 570 1.31 -8.94 11.82
C SER A 570 2.53 -9.47 11.06
N TRP A 571 2.93 -10.74 11.24
CA TRP A 571 4.03 -11.31 10.42
C TRP A 571 3.56 -11.47 8.97
N PRO A 572 4.25 -10.88 7.98
CA PRO A 572 3.82 -10.94 6.59
C PRO A 572 3.92 -12.37 6.01
N ASP A 573 3.02 -12.65 5.06
CA ASP A 573 2.92 -13.96 4.39
C ASP A 573 4.20 -14.32 3.61
N HIS A 574 4.93 -13.33 3.10
CA HIS A 574 6.25 -13.46 2.47
C HIS A 574 7.25 -12.55 3.19
N GLY A 575 8.47 -13.04 3.41
CA GLY A 575 9.56 -12.27 4.01
C GLY A 575 9.51 -12.18 5.54
N VAL A 576 9.92 -11.02 6.04
CA VAL A 576 10.10 -10.69 7.47
C VAL A 576 9.33 -9.40 7.78
N PRO A 577 9.00 -9.12 9.06
CA PRO A 577 8.42 -7.83 9.43
C PRO A 577 9.26 -6.65 8.92
N GLU A 578 8.61 -5.56 8.51
CA GLU A 578 9.30 -4.36 7.97
C GLU A 578 10.22 -3.70 8.99
N THR A 579 9.82 -3.74 10.27
CA THR A 579 10.57 -3.22 11.40
C THR A 579 10.83 -4.31 12.44
N THR A 580 11.92 -4.15 13.19
CA THR A 580 12.37 -5.15 14.19
C THR A 580 11.68 -4.96 15.54
N ASP A 581 11.27 -3.74 15.85
CA ASP A 581 10.66 -3.31 17.12
C ASP A 581 9.41 -4.12 17.49
N LEU A 582 8.52 -4.39 16.54
CA LEU A 582 7.30 -5.16 16.79
C LEU A 582 7.61 -6.55 17.34
N LEU A 583 8.55 -7.28 16.72
CA LEU A 583 8.89 -8.62 17.16
C LEU A 583 9.70 -8.61 18.45
N ILE A 584 10.56 -7.60 18.65
CA ILE A 584 11.32 -7.42 19.89
C ILE A 584 10.38 -7.14 21.07
N ASN A 585 9.41 -6.23 20.90
CA ASN A 585 8.40 -5.90 21.90
C ASN A 585 7.52 -7.10 22.22
N PHE A 586 7.08 -7.83 21.19
CA PHE A 586 6.34 -9.08 21.37
C PHE A 586 7.13 -10.11 22.17
N ARG A 587 8.42 -10.29 21.87
CA ARG A 587 9.31 -11.17 22.64
C ARG A 587 9.42 -10.72 24.09
N HIS A 588 9.58 -9.43 24.38
CA HIS A 588 9.65 -8.93 25.76
C HIS A 588 8.40 -9.28 26.56
N LEU A 589 7.22 -9.09 25.95
CA LEU A 589 5.93 -9.46 26.54
C LEU A 589 5.81 -10.97 26.83
N VAL A 590 6.28 -11.81 25.92
CA VAL A 590 6.33 -13.27 26.14
C VAL A 590 7.32 -13.62 27.25
N HIS A 591 8.52 -13.02 27.24
CA HIS A 591 9.58 -13.28 28.23
C HIS A 591 9.15 -12.86 29.64
N GLU A 592 8.50 -11.71 29.78
CA GLU A 592 7.97 -11.21 31.05
C GLU A 592 6.95 -12.19 31.65
N TYR A 593 6.00 -12.68 30.86
CA TYR A 593 5.05 -13.71 31.32
C TYR A 593 5.77 -15.02 31.67
N ASN A 594 6.72 -15.45 30.84
CA ASN A 594 7.47 -16.68 31.07
C ASN A 594 8.32 -16.65 32.35
N SER A 595 8.77 -15.48 32.78
CA SER A 595 9.51 -15.32 34.05
C SER A 595 8.69 -15.69 35.29
N GLN A 596 7.36 -15.73 35.16
CA GLN A 596 6.41 -16.09 36.22
C GLN A 596 6.07 -17.60 36.21
N ASN A 597 6.42 -18.31 35.13
CA ASN A 597 6.11 -19.73 34.97
C ASN A 597 7.15 -20.61 35.70
N PRO A 598 6.82 -21.89 35.99
CA PRO A 598 7.79 -22.83 36.54
C PRO A 598 9.04 -22.96 35.66
N MET A 599 10.23 -23.01 36.28
CA MET A 599 11.54 -23.01 35.59
C MET A 599 11.71 -24.12 34.54
N ASP A 600 11.06 -25.27 34.73
CA ASP A 600 11.16 -26.43 33.83
C ASP A 600 10.08 -26.45 32.73
N SER A 601 9.20 -25.45 32.67
CA SER A 601 8.14 -25.36 31.64
C SER A 601 8.71 -24.85 30.31
N PRO A 602 8.69 -25.67 29.23
CA PRO A 602 9.06 -25.18 27.91
C PRO A 602 8.01 -24.20 27.36
N THR A 603 8.45 -23.19 26.61
CA THR A 603 7.54 -22.36 25.80
C THR A 603 7.28 -23.06 24.47
N LEU A 604 6.02 -23.30 24.13
CA LEU A 604 5.64 -23.87 22.85
C LEU A 604 5.63 -22.77 21.78
N VAL A 605 6.44 -22.89 20.75
CA VAL A 605 6.50 -21.92 19.64
C VAL A 605 6.15 -22.63 18.34
N HIS A 606 5.19 -22.09 17.59
CA HIS A 606 4.81 -22.66 16.31
C HIS A 606 4.46 -21.58 15.28
N CYS A 607 4.54 -21.97 14.00
CA CYS A 607 4.03 -21.21 12.87
C CYS A 607 3.26 -22.19 11.97
N SER A 608 3.52 -22.19 10.65
CA SER A 608 3.02 -23.23 9.76
C SER A 608 3.85 -24.52 9.87
N ALA A 609 5.10 -24.48 9.42
CA ALA A 609 6.03 -25.62 9.47
C ALA A 609 6.76 -25.77 10.81
N GLY A 610 6.74 -24.73 11.65
CA GLY A 610 7.48 -24.71 12.92
C GLY A 610 8.99 -24.57 12.75
N VAL A 611 9.46 -23.87 11.71
CA VAL A 611 10.91 -23.76 11.40
C VAL A 611 11.37 -22.33 11.09
N GLY A 612 10.71 -21.63 10.15
CA GLY A 612 11.11 -20.28 9.74
C GLY A 612 10.89 -19.23 10.84
N ARG A 613 9.68 -18.67 10.90
CA ARG A 613 9.29 -17.67 11.93
C ARG A 613 9.55 -18.17 13.36
N THR A 614 9.26 -19.44 13.62
CA THR A 614 9.56 -20.12 14.90
C THR A 614 11.03 -20.08 15.24
N GLY A 615 11.92 -20.40 14.30
CA GLY A 615 13.36 -20.34 14.52
C GLY A 615 13.86 -18.92 14.70
N THR A 616 13.31 -17.96 13.95
CA THR A 616 13.63 -16.54 14.11
C THR A 616 13.27 -16.04 15.51
N PHE A 617 12.06 -16.31 16.00
CA PHE A 617 11.65 -15.90 17.34
C PHE A 617 12.54 -16.50 18.45
N ILE A 618 12.78 -17.82 18.40
CA ILE A 618 13.65 -18.51 19.38
C ILE A 618 15.08 -17.95 19.32
N ALA A 619 15.60 -17.69 18.11
CA ALA A 619 16.95 -17.14 17.96
C ALA A 619 17.06 -15.72 18.55
N ILE A 620 16.08 -14.83 18.31
CA ILE A 620 16.05 -13.49 18.91
C ILE A 620 16.04 -13.57 20.42
N ASP A 621 15.20 -14.43 21.00
CA ASP A 621 15.12 -14.57 22.44
C ASP A 621 16.47 -14.97 23.06
N ARG A 622 17.15 -15.95 22.45
CA ARG A 622 18.49 -16.39 22.87
C ARG A 622 19.53 -15.29 22.70
N LEU A 623 19.51 -14.59 21.56
CA LEU A 623 20.51 -13.56 21.23
C LEU A 623 20.41 -12.37 22.19
N ILE A 624 19.20 -11.97 22.58
CA ILE A 624 19.01 -10.89 23.55
C ILE A 624 19.54 -11.31 24.92
N GLN A 625 19.22 -12.53 25.40
CA GLN A 625 19.76 -13.03 26.68
C GLN A 625 21.29 -13.15 26.63
N GLN A 626 21.85 -13.64 25.52
CA GLN A 626 23.30 -13.72 25.33
C GLN A 626 23.95 -12.33 25.37
N MET A 627 23.33 -11.35 24.72
CA MET A 627 23.80 -9.97 24.72
C MET A 627 23.79 -9.35 26.13
N GLU A 628 22.70 -9.58 26.87
CA GLU A 628 22.51 -9.08 28.24
C GLU A 628 23.51 -9.70 29.23
N MET A 629 23.84 -10.99 29.07
CA MET A 629 24.67 -11.74 30.02
C MET A 629 26.17 -11.75 29.67
N GLU A 630 26.53 -11.82 28.39
CA GLU A 630 27.92 -12.01 27.93
C GLU A 630 28.52 -10.78 27.25
N ASN A 631 27.69 -9.78 26.91
CA ASN A 631 28.08 -8.63 26.09
C ASN A 631 28.69 -9.05 24.72
N SER A 632 28.27 -10.21 24.23
CA SER A 632 28.60 -10.78 22.91
C SER A 632 27.39 -11.46 22.30
N VAL A 633 27.42 -11.66 21.00
CA VAL A 633 26.37 -12.27 20.21
C VAL A 633 26.96 -13.23 19.19
N ASP A 634 26.35 -14.40 19.01
CA ASP A 634 26.75 -15.40 18.01
C ASP A 634 25.52 -15.86 17.21
N VAL A 635 25.08 -15.04 16.25
CA VAL A 635 23.90 -15.32 15.42
C VAL A 635 24.08 -16.64 14.66
N TYR A 636 25.25 -16.84 14.04
CA TYR A 636 25.58 -18.06 13.32
C TYR A 636 25.51 -19.29 14.23
N GLY A 637 26.18 -19.23 15.39
CA GLY A 637 26.23 -20.34 16.35
C GLY A 637 24.86 -20.69 16.92
N VAL A 638 24.04 -19.68 17.24
CA VAL A 638 22.64 -19.88 17.68
C VAL A 638 21.83 -20.59 16.61
N VAL A 639 21.87 -20.14 15.35
CA VAL A 639 21.11 -20.78 14.27
C VAL A 639 21.63 -22.19 13.97
N TYR A 640 22.95 -22.39 13.99
CA TYR A 640 23.57 -23.71 13.84
C TYR A 640 23.05 -24.68 14.89
N ASP A 641 23.06 -24.28 16.17
CA ASP A 641 22.56 -25.08 17.28
C ASP A 641 21.06 -25.39 17.16
N LEU A 642 20.24 -24.41 16.74
CA LEU A 642 18.83 -24.66 16.43
C LEU A 642 18.68 -25.69 15.29
N ARG A 643 19.48 -25.61 14.23
CA ARG A 643 19.45 -26.58 13.12
C ARG A 643 19.92 -27.98 13.50
N MET A 644 20.68 -28.13 14.58
CA MET A 644 21.00 -29.46 15.13
C MET A 644 19.83 -30.12 15.85
N HIS A 645 18.82 -29.35 16.26
CA HIS A 645 17.64 -29.84 16.97
C HIS A 645 16.39 -29.96 16.10
N ARG A 646 16.23 -29.13 15.07
CA ARG A 646 15.11 -29.23 14.12
C ARG A 646 15.56 -28.76 12.73
N PRO A 647 15.13 -29.39 11.63
CA PRO A 647 15.58 -28.98 10.30
C PRO A 647 15.12 -27.55 9.97
N LEU A 648 15.92 -26.86 9.15
CA LEU A 648 15.54 -25.59 8.49
C LEU A 648 15.15 -24.45 9.45
N MET A 649 15.54 -24.49 10.73
CA MET A 649 15.32 -23.36 11.64
C MET A 649 15.94 -22.09 11.05
N VAL A 650 15.17 -20.99 11.03
CA VAL A 650 15.49 -19.77 10.24
C VAL A 650 15.59 -20.14 8.76
N GLN A 651 14.45 -20.25 8.09
CA GLN A 651 14.27 -20.97 6.83
C GLN A 651 14.73 -20.20 5.59
N THR A 652 14.81 -18.87 5.66
CA THR A 652 15.24 -18.02 4.55
C THR A 652 16.42 -17.16 4.95
N GLU A 653 17.18 -16.70 3.94
CA GLU A 653 18.26 -15.74 4.13
C GLU A 653 17.72 -14.42 4.72
N ASP A 654 16.57 -13.94 4.22
CA ASP A 654 15.90 -12.73 4.75
C ASP A 654 15.65 -12.84 6.27
N GLN A 655 15.26 -14.01 6.77
CA GLN A 655 15.08 -14.24 8.20
C GLN A 655 16.41 -14.18 8.98
N TYR A 656 17.50 -14.66 8.38
CA TYR A 656 18.83 -14.59 8.97
C TYR A 656 19.38 -13.16 8.99
N VAL A 657 19.19 -12.40 7.91
CA VAL A 657 19.52 -10.97 7.85
C VAL A 657 18.67 -10.20 8.87
N PHE A 658 17.38 -10.51 8.97
CA PHE A 658 16.48 -9.90 9.95
C PHE A 658 16.89 -10.16 11.40
N LEU A 659 17.43 -11.35 11.73
CA LEU A 659 18.02 -11.59 13.05
C LEU A 659 19.18 -10.64 13.35
N ASN A 660 20.08 -10.47 12.38
CA ASN A 660 21.21 -9.55 12.52
C ASN A 660 20.73 -8.10 12.65
N GLN A 661 19.68 -7.72 11.92
CA GLN A 661 19.06 -6.41 12.02
C GLN A 661 18.44 -6.19 13.42
N CYS A 662 17.73 -7.18 13.96
CA CYS A 662 17.21 -7.12 15.34
C CYS A 662 18.33 -6.91 16.35
N VAL A 663 19.44 -7.64 16.23
CA VAL A 663 20.59 -7.46 17.12
C VAL A 663 21.17 -6.04 16.99
N MET A 664 21.33 -5.53 15.77
CA MET A 664 21.83 -4.17 15.54
C MET A 664 20.93 -3.10 16.17
N ASP A 665 19.62 -3.22 16.00
CA ASP A 665 18.66 -2.23 16.52
C ASP A 665 18.59 -2.25 18.05
N ILE A 666 18.71 -3.43 18.67
CA ILE A 666 18.79 -3.56 20.13
C ILE A 666 20.06 -2.91 20.67
N ILE A 667 21.21 -3.13 20.02
CA ILE A 667 22.48 -2.52 20.40
C ILE A 667 22.42 -0.99 20.28
N LYS A 668 21.81 -0.46 19.21
CA LYS A 668 21.59 0.98 19.05
C LYS A 668 20.69 1.55 20.15
N SER A 669 19.55 0.91 20.41
CA SER A 669 18.62 1.31 21.47
C SER A 669 19.27 1.31 22.86
N GLN A 670 20.13 0.34 23.16
CA GLN A 670 20.87 0.30 24.42
C GLN A 670 21.93 1.40 24.52
N ARG A 671 22.59 1.75 23.41
CA ARG A 671 23.56 2.85 23.35
C ARG A 671 22.85 4.19 23.61
N GLU A 672 21.75 4.45 22.91
CA GLU A 672 20.94 5.67 23.05
C GLU A 672 20.45 5.85 24.49
N ARG A 673 19.86 4.81 25.10
CA ARG A 673 19.44 4.82 26.51
C ARG A 673 20.59 5.10 27.48
N LYS A 674 21.81 4.58 27.23
CA LYS A 674 22.98 4.88 28.06
C LYS A 674 23.40 6.35 27.93
N THR A 675 23.37 6.93 26.73
CA THR A 675 23.64 8.36 26.52
C THR A 675 22.63 9.24 27.24
N ASP A 676 21.33 8.93 27.16
CA ASP A 676 20.27 9.69 27.83
C ASP A 676 20.41 9.64 29.35
N LEU A 677 20.74 8.48 29.93
CA LEU A 677 21.04 8.35 31.36
C LEU A 677 22.30 9.13 31.77
N ILE A 678 23.32 9.22 30.90
CA ILE A 678 24.50 10.06 31.13
C ILE A 678 24.10 11.54 31.11
N TYR A 679 23.32 12.01 30.13
CA TYR A 679 22.86 13.40 30.09
C TYR A 679 21.95 13.75 31.28
N GLN A 680 21.08 12.82 31.71
CA GLN A 680 20.26 13.01 32.91
C GLN A 680 21.11 13.08 34.18
N ASN A 681 22.14 12.23 34.31
CA ASN A 681 23.07 12.27 35.45
C ASN A 681 23.97 13.51 35.46
N VAL A 682 24.43 13.98 34.30
CA VAL A 682 25.22 15.22 34.16
C VAL A 682 24.34 16.45 34.50
N THR A 683 23.08 16.44 34.08
CA THR A 683 22.10 17.48 34.46
C THR A 683 21.81 17.43 35.96
N ALA A 684 21.69 16.24 36.55
CA ALA A 684 21.55 16.07 37.99
C ALA A 684 22.79 16.55 38.77
N MET A 685 24.01 16.30 38.28
CA MET A 685 25.25 16.82 38.88
C MET A 685 25.31 18.36 38.81
N ALA A 686 24.86 18.98 37.71
CA ALA A 686 24.78 20.44 37.58
C ALA A 686 23.75 21.08 38.53
N ILE A 687 22.75 20.33 39.00
CA ILE A 687 21.79 20.78 40.01
C ILE A 687 22.41 20.73 41.42
N TYR A 688 23.32 19.79 41.69
CA TYR A 688 24.03 19.69 42.99
C TYR A 688 25.22 20.63 43.14
N GLU A 689 25.77 21.20 42.05
CA GLU A 689 26.85 22.19 42.12
C GLU A 689 26.38 23.61 42.52
N ASN A 690 25.07 23.84 42.73
CA ASN A 690 24.51 25.13 43.13
C ASN A 690 24.10 25.24 44.61
N PHE A 691 24.58 24.35 45.49
CA PHE A 691 24.44 24.52 46.94
C PHE A 691 25.78 24.90 47.59
N PRO A 692 25.93 26.14 48.12
CA PRO A 692 27.10 26.51 48.90
C PRO A 692 27.15 25.69 50.21
N PRO A 693 28.33 25.24 50.67
CA PRO A 693 28.44 24.39 51.85
C PRO A 693 28.20 25.20 53.14
N GLY A 694 27.11 24.88 53.85
CA GLY A 694 26.87 25.32 55.23
C GLY A 694 27.67 24.46 56.23
N PRO A 695 28.22 25.01 57.32
CA PRO A 695 29.13 24.30 58.20
C PRO A 695 28.40 23.63 59.35
N ALA A 696 28.50 22.30 59.48
CA ALA A 696 28.59 21.61 60.78
C ALA A 696 28.81 20.10 60.62
N PHE A 697 29.90 19.62 61.25
CA PHE A 697 30.02 18.41 62.08
C PHE A 697 29.08 17.21 61.78
N GLY A 698 29.56 15.98 61.60
CA GLY A 698 30.82 15.40 62.05
C GLY A 698 31.03 13.96 61.56
N LYS A 699 32.27 13.52 61.76
CA LYS A 699 32.80 12.19 61.47
C LYS A 699 31.98 11.07 62.12
N ALA A 700 31.75 9.98 61.39
CA ALA A 700 32.16 8.64 61.81
C ALA A 700 31.98 7.61 60.68
N ASN A 701 33.11 7.09 60.21
CA ASN A 701 33.42 5.67 60.01
C ASN A 701 32.34 4.70 59.48
N GLY A 702 32.66 4.10 58.33
CA GLY A 702 33.13 2.71 58.38
C GLY A 702 32.28 1.63 57.71
N TYR A 703 32.96 0.92 56.82
CA TYR A 703 32.85 -0.50 56.48
C TYR A 703 31.74 -1.02 55.55
N HIS A 704 32.25 -1.54 54.43
CA HIS A 704 31.86 -2.72 53.67
C HIS A 704 30.78 -3.65 54.26
N ALA A 705 29.82 -4.01 53.42
CA ALA A 705 29.61 -5.39 52.98
C ALA A 705 29.08 -5.37 51.53
#